data_AF-A0A7X7QL06-F1
#
_entry.id   AF-A0A7X7QL06-F1
#
_cell.length_a   1.000
_cell.length_b   1.000
_cell.length_c   1.000
_cell.angle_alpha   90.00
_cell.angle_beta   90.00
_cell.angle_gamma   90.00
#
_symmetry.space_group_name_H-M   'P 1'
#
loop_
_entity.id
_entity.type
_entity.pdbx_description
1 polymer ?
#
loop_
_entity_poly.entity_id
_entity_poly.type
_entity_poly.pdbx_seq_one_letter_code
_entity_poly.pdbx_strand_id
1 'polypeptide(L)'
;MAQRRLAGWAVGALVVVWCLGVCAQDSAWKHPDALARLRISVQSTYPHQLRVDLPEGLPAAPLGLAAYGPGGSRVPASPVMRGERLVAAWLAVGRLAQAAMAPGDDGVLLPVEIYLLKTAEVPAPLSDAQRRPARLQRVQRALTTRPFTGSEGLRLLSGMASRGRPIHAVDVEAIGALSNQGQTIANSERRVGLLCWSSMLDLATATTAAFGAAADADVAWFIVVDGQPRASWKESGAADDGRRWGAAAELAAGLHTVEVFVVQRQNDALPSFFWKAGDAPGVALTGSCPAVHPEAVEVQLAPGGPSWGVRLESPRRSLFEDTGADLVCVSPMAVDGGPLAGVVAVFPDGRRVDASALSEGLVVPSPWLPAFEAVLPAEAPAATAVRLPGRPAWGSPLRLRATCQIDTLPPVLAASSPLPLQVTVTVGDDDSDERLRAVTRVLARQVNAAGESLSESTIGAGRPGVCRGEVVLHPEAVRLSLEVRAGGALLTPAQVVRVVRSDAGLSGLRAAGVSLFQEGERAVLVCQPLRALPPGPTEPAGRLGLLDDICAILETPGASLLPERLVGQSWTPPALVLRESLSDGVGDGVLPGVEKFAALARLLEMRPDTVVLAVGAADLRRGRPVAEVCRDLLFLAQACAAAGARPVLLALPELPGVPPATSRQAALLCKELAWRLGCAVIDAHSAERRGGLAGEAFAATFSVAGGRIALAGPNDRGREWLCQLMDRALADLQAVRRL
;
A
#
# COMPACT_ATOMS: atom_id res chain seq x y z
N MET A 1 -11.08 -69.18 9.69
CA MET A 1 -10.89 -70.20 10.75
C MET A 1 -9.92 -71.25 10.22
N ALA A 2 -8.63 -70.95 10.25
CA ALA A 2 -7.69 -71.35 11.31
C ALA A 2 -7.33 -72.84 11.25
N GLN A 3 -6.30 -73.18 10.46
CA GLN A 3 -5.46 -74.35 10.70
C GLN A 3 -4.02 -74.12 10.18
N ARG A 4 -3.08 -74.19 11.14
CA ARG A 4 -1.73 -74.80 11.11
C ARG A 4 -0.64 -74.12 10.27
N ARG A 5 0.37 -73.50 10.90
CA ARG A 5 1.53 -74.05 11.67
C ARG A 5 2.72 -74.31 10.75
N LEU A 6 3.84 -73.67 11.05
CA LEU A 6 5.25 -74.16 11.11
C LEU A 6 6.12 -72.91 11.33
N ALA A 7 6.46 -72.55 12.57
CA ALA A 7 7.60 -73.07 13.33
C ALA A 7 8.93 -72.91 12.57
N GLY A 8 9.73 -71.93 12.98
CA GLY A 8 11.08 -71.77 12.46
C GLY A 8 11.97 -70.76 13.19
N TRP A 9 12.57 -71.20 14.31
CA TRP A 9 13.86 -70.77 14.85
C TRP A 9 13.99 -69.42 15.57
N ALA A 10 13.94 -69.51 16.91
CA ALA A 10 14.72 -68.67 17.79
C ALA A 10 16.21 -69.08 17.73
N VAL A 11 17.09 -68.22 17.22
CA VAL A 11 18.46 -67.97 17.72
C VAL A 11 18.87 -66.60 17.14
N GLY A 12 19.03 -65.61 18.00
CA GLY A 12 19.42 -64.25 17.57
C GLY A 12 19.18 -63.15 18.61
N ALA A 13 18.97 -63.50 19.88
CA ALA A 13 18.96 -62.55 20.99
C ALA A 13 20.41 -62.23 21.40
N LEU A 14 21.19 -61.62 20.49
CA LEU A 14 22.48 -61.00 20.81
C LEU A 14 22.96 -60.08 19.67
N VAL A 15 22.11 -59.13 19.26
CA VAL A 15 22.61 -57.85 18.77
C VAL A 15 21.95 -56.83 19.65
N VAL A 16 22.71 -56.40 20.67
CA VAL A 16 22.43 -55.21 21.46
C VAL A 16 22.19 -54.10 20.45
N VAL A 17 20.91 -53.79 20.26
CA VAL A 17 20.42 -52.62 19.57
C VAL A 17 21.05 -51.44 20.31
N TRP A 18 22.14 -50.93 19.76
CA TRP A 18 22.70 -49.61 20.01
C TRP A 18 21.70 -48.56 19.49
N CYS A 19 20.48 -48.58 20.02
CA CYS A 19 19.59 -47.44 20.06
C CYS A 19 19.96 -46.65 21.31
N LEU A 20 21.13 -46.02 21.28
CA LEU A 20 21.35 -44.84 22.10
C LEU A 20 20.62 -43.70 21.39
N GLY A 21 19.63 -43.17 22.09
CA GLY A 21 18.86 -42.01 21.66
C GLY A 21 19.80 -40.89 21.24
N VAL A 22 19.59 -40.39 20.02
CA VAL A 22 20.12 -39.11 19.57
C VAL A 22 19.28 -38.02 20.25
N CYS A 23 19.39 -37.92 21.58
CA CYS A 23 19.18 -36.65 22.26
C CYS A 23 20.18 -35.68 21.63
N ALA A 24 19.75 -34.44 21.38
CA ALA A 24 20.61 -33.36 20.87
C ALA A 24 21.95 -33.33 21.63
N GLN A 25 22.98 -33.95 21.05
CA GLN A 25 24.29 -34.02 21.68
C GLN A 25 24.87 -32.62 21.62
N ASP A 26 25.04 -32.01 22.79
CA ASP A 26 26.08 -31.01 23.00
C ASP A 26 27.39 -31.64 22.54
N SER A 27 27.80 -31.30 21.33
CA SER A 27 29.05 -31.81 20.78
C SER A 27 30.19 -31.19 21.59
N ALA A 28 31.15 -32.03 21.98
CA ALA A 28 32.33 -31.58 22.71
C ALA A 28 33.03 -30.45 21.95
N TRP A 29 33.42 -29.41 22.69
CA TRP A 29 34.09 -28.23 22.14
C TRP A 29 35.44 -28.64 21.52
N LYS A 30 35.60 -28.45 20.21
CA LYS A 30 36.73 -29.01 19.45
C LYS A 30 37.98 -28.14 19.40
N HIS A 31 37.85 -26.83 19.65
CA HIS A 31 38.94 -25.86 19.58
C HIS A 31 39.01 -25.02 20.87
N PRO A 32 39.78 -25.44 21.89
CA PRO A 32 39.82 -24.78 23.19
C PRO A 32 40.06 -23.26 23.15
N ASP A 33 40.86 -22.81 22.18
CA ASP A 33 41.25 -21.39 22.03
C ASP A 33 40.32 -20.57 21.13
N ALA A 34 39.23 -21.17 20.62
CA ALA A 34 38.26 -20.47 19.80
C ALA A 34 37.57 -19.35 20.57
N LEU A 35 37.37 -18.20 19.90
CA LEU A 35 36.66 -17.03 20.44
C LEU A 35 35.16 -17.27 20.60
N ALA A 36 34.59 -18.07 19.70
CA ALA A 36 33.20 -18.46 19.72
C ALA A 36 32.99 -19.68 18.82
N ARG A 37 31.88 -20.38 19.04
CA ARG A 37 31.33 -21.43 18.20
C ARG A 37 29.99 -20.95 17.62
N LEU A 38 29.87 -20.99 16.30
CA LEU A 38 28.60 -20.84 15.60
C LEU A 38 28.04 -22.23 15.29
N ARG A 39 26.75 -22.45 15.54
CA ARG A 39 26.04 -23.64 15.12
C ARG A 39 24.95 -23.23 14.14
N ILE A 40 24.87 -23.89 12.99
CA ILE A 40 23.97 -23.47 11.91
C ILE A 40 23.08 -24.61 11.43
N SER A 41 21.89 -24.24 10.94
CA SER A 41 21.06 -25.15 10.17
C SER A 41 21.53 -25.25 8.72
N VAL A 42 21.01 -26.25 8.01
CA VAL A 42 21.33 -26.57 6.61
C VAL A 42 20.03 -26.89 5.88
N GLN A 43 19.89 -26.31 4.69
CA GLN A 43 18.62 -26.28 3.94
C GLN A 43 18.45 -27.44 2.96
N SER A 44 19.48 -28.26 2.77
CA SER A 44 19.50 -29.31 1.75
C SER A 44 20.30 -30.52 2.22
N THR A 45 19.79 -31.71 1.92
CA THR A 45 20.52 -32.98 2.07
C THR A 45 21.58 -33.17 0.99
N TYR A 46 21.49 -32.43 -0.12
CA TYR A 46 22.46 -32.47 -1.21
C TYR A 46 23.61 -31.48 -0.98
N PRO A 47 24.79 -31.75 -1.56
CA PRO A 47 25.92 -30.83 -1.48
C PRO A 47 25.55 -29.42 -1.95
N HIS A 48 25.90 -28.41 -1.16
CA HIS A 48 25.63 -27.01 -1.46
C HIS A 48 26.63 -26.10 -0.75
N GLN A 49 26.70 -24.84 -1.18
CA GLN A 49 27.53 -23.82 -0.58
C GLN A 49 26.68 -22.72 0.04
N LEU A 50 27.10 -22.24 1.20
CA LEU A 50 26.39 -21.20 1.94
C LEU A 50 27.37 -20.25 2.60
N ARG A 51 26.85 -19.07 2.92
CA ARG A 51 27.53 -18.01 3.65
C ARG A 51 26.94 -17.88 5.06
N VAL A 52 27.81 -17.84 6.06
CA VAL A 52 27.45 -17.54 7.45
C VAL A 52 28.11 -16.24 7.85
N ASP A 53 27.31 -15.21 8.08
CA ASP A 53 27.83 -13.93 8.54
C ASP A 53 28.31 -14.06 9.99
N LEU A 54 29.46 -13.46 10.30
CA LEU A 54 30.01 -13.51 11.64
C LEU A 54 29.29 -12.51 12.56
N PRO A 55 29.09 -12.86 13.84
CA PRO A 55 28.52 -11.93 14.81
C PRO A 55 29.50 -10.77 15.11
N GLU A 56 28.93 -9.61 15.40
CA GLU A 56 29.65 -8.45 15.94
C GLU A 56 29.60 -8.46 17.47
N GLY A 57 30.49 -7.69 18.12
CA GLY A 57 30.57 -7.61 19.58
C GLY A 57 31.32 -8.77 20.24
N LEU A 58 32.02 -9.60 19.47
CA LEU A 58 32.90 -10.64 20.00
C LEU A 58 34.06 -10.03 20.83
N PRO A 59 34.59 -10.75 21.84
CA PRO A 59 35.67 -10.25 22.70
C PRO A 59 36.95 -9.83 21.95
N ALA A 60 37.20 -10.45 20.79
CA ALA A 60 38.29 -10.09 19.89
C ALA A 60 37.88 -10.34 18.42
N ALA A 61 38.60 -9.73 17.49
CA ALA A 61 38.41 -9.97 16.07
C ALA A 61 38.94 -11.37 15.69
N PRO A 62 38.11 -12.24 15.08
CA PRO A 62 38.57 -13.53 14.60
C PRO A 62 39.44 -13.37 13.36
N LEU A 63 40.51 -14.16 13.29
CA LEU A 63 41.46 -14.16 12.17
C LEU A 63 41.30 -15.39 11.27
N GLY A 64 40.75 -16.48 11.79
CA GLY A 64 40.60 -17.75 11.08
C GLY A 64 39.35 -18.51 11.52
N LEU A 65 39.14 -19.68 10.92
CA LEU A 65 37.93 -20.48 11.16
C LEU A 65 38.16 -21.97 10.92
N ALA A 66 37.42 -22.81 11.63
CA ALA A 66 37.36 -24.26 11.41
C ALA A 66 35.91 -24.74 11.44
N ALA A 67 35.48 -25.50 10.42
CA ALA A 67 34.11 -25.98 10.32
C ALA A 67 34.02 -27.52 10.41
N TYR A 68 32.99 -28.00 11.09
CA TYR A 68 32.74 -29.42 11.32
C TYR A 68 31.27 -29.77 11.09
N GLY A 69 31.01 -30.90 10.46
CA GLY A 69 29.68 -31.47 10.30
C GLY A 69 29.38 -32.53 11.37
N PRO A 70 28.27 -33.28 11.19
CA PRO A 70 27.91 -34.38 12.07
C PRO A 70 29.06 -35.39 12.23
N GLY A 71 29.20 -35.91 13.44
CA GLY A 71 30.26 -36.87 13.78
C GLY A 71 31.68 -36.30 13.76
N GLY A 72 31.85 -34.97 13.68
CA GLY A 72 33.17 -34.32 13.69
C GLY A 72 33.91 -34.35 12.35
N SER A 73 33.22 -34.69 11.26
CA SER A 73 33.76 -34.58 9.91
C SER A 73 34.16 -33.13 9.58
N ARG A 74 35.33 -32.91 8.97
CA ARG A 74 35.74 -31.55 8.57
C ARG A 74 34.90 -31.05 7.40
N VAL A 75 34.41 -29.82 7.49
CA VAL A 75 33.69 -29.13 6.42
C VAL A 75 34.65 -28.13 5.77
N PRO A 76 34.90 -28.21 4.45
CA PRO A 76 35.72 -27.23 3.76
C PRO A 76 35.14 -25.83 3.88
N ALA A 77 35.98 -24.87 4.22
CA ALA A 77 35.56 -23.50 4.48
C ALA A 77 36.55 -22.47 3.95
N SER A 78 36.07 -21.29 3.61
CA SER A 78 36.90 -20.14 3.23
C SER A 78 36.49 -18.91 4.05
N PRO A 79 37.44 -18.16 4.62
CA PRO A 79 37.16 -16.85 5.18
C PRO A 79 36.71 -15.88 4.09
N VAL A 80 35.70 -15.06 4.38
CA VAL A 80 35.30 -13.92 3.55
C VAL A 80 35.79 -12.67 4.27
N MET A 81 36.82 -12.05 3.69
CA MET A 81 37.53 -10.91 4.26
C MET A 81 37.02 -9.60 3.66
N ARG A 82 36.91 -8.55 4.46
CA ARG A 82 36.73 -7.17 4.01
C ARG A 82 37.88 -6.33 4.55
N GLY A 83 38.82 -5.99 3.68
CA GLY A 83 40.14 -5.52 4.12
C GLY A 83 40.78 -6.60 4.99
N GLU A 84 41.18 -6.25 6.21
CA GLU A 84 41.77 -7.18 7.18
C GLU A 84 40.74 -7.85 8.11
N ARG A 85 39.46 -7.49 8.02
CA ARG A 85 38.41 -8.01 8.91
C ARG A 85 37.72 -9.23 8.30
N LEU A 86 37.65 -10.33 9.06
CA LEU A 86 36.80 -11.47 8.73
C LEU A 86 35.32 -11.11 8.97
N VAL A 87 34.49 -11.18 7.92
CA VAL A 87 33.06 -10.76 7.99
C VAL A 87 32.09 -11.92 7.79
N ALA A 88 32.48 -12.98 7.08
CA ALA A 88 31.65 -14.17 6.90
C ALA A 88 32.51 -15.45 6.72
N ALA A 89 31.89 -16.60 6.88
CA ALA A 89 32.43 -17.92 6.54
C ALA A 89 31.69 -18.48 5.33
N TRP A 90 32.43 -18.86 4.29
CA TRP A 90 31.90 -19.59 3.15
C TRP A 90 32.14 -21.09 3.35
N LEU A 91 31.07 -21.86 3.47
CA LEU A 91 31.12 -23.31 3.70
C LEU A 91 30.72 -24.10 2.45
N ALA A 92 31.39 -25.23 2.21
CA ALA A 92 30.94 -26.25 1.28
C ALA A 92 30.40 -27.45 2.05
N VAL A 93 29.08 -27.48 2.22
CA VAL A 93 28.38 -28.53 2.96
C VAL A 93 28.21 -29.74 2.06
N GLY A 94 28.70 -30.90 2.51
CA GLY A 94 28.56 -32.16 1.81
C GLY A 94 27.15 -32.74 1.90
N ARG A 95 26.97 -33.95 1.34
CA ARG A 95 25.70 -34.68 1.49
C ARG A 95 25.51 -35.07 2.96
N LEU A 96 24.35 -34.74 3.52
CA LEU A 96 23.98 -35.10 4.88
C LEU A 96 22.96 -36.24 4.89
N ALA A 97 23.07 -37.13 5.88
CA ALA A 97 22.10 -38.19 6.07
C ALA A 97 20.73 -37.59 6.46
N GLN A 98 19.63 -38.16 5.97
CA GLN A 98 18.28 -37.70 6.26
C GLN A 98 17.96 -37.69 7.77
N ALA A 99 18.53 -38.63 8.53
CA ALA A 99 18.42 -38.67 9.99
C ALA A 99 19.15 -37.50 10.69
N ALA A 100 20.18 -36.92 10.06
CA ALA A 100 20.86 -35.71 10.54
C ALA A 100 20.10 -34.41 10.19
N MET A 101 18.92 -34.54 9.59
CA MET A 101 18.03 -33.46 9.13
C MET A 101 16.60 -33.61 9.69
N ALA A 102 16.27 -34.68 10.42
CA ALA A 102 14.94 -34.91 10.97
C ALA A 102 14.76 -34.12 12.28
N PRO A 103 13.93 -33.06 12.31
CA PRO A 103 13.71 -32.29 13.54
C PRO A 103 13.08 -33.19 14.61
N GLY A 104 13.53 -33.04 15.86
CA GLY A 104 12.73 -33.50 17.00
C GLY A 104 11.50 -32.60 17.17
N ASP A 105 10.52 -33.04 17.95
CA ASP A 105 9.16 -32.45 17.99
C ASP A 105 9.08 -30.92 18.23
N ASP A 106 10.11 -30.25 18.75
CA ASP A 106 10.07 -28.79 19.04
C ASP A 106 11.32 -27.96 18.62
N GLY A 107 12.29 -28.45 17.82
CA GLY A 107 13.54 -27.72 17.56
C GLY A 107 14.17 -27.85 16.16
N VAL A 108 15.04 -26.89 15.78
CA VAL A 108 15.85 -26.97 14.54
C VAL A 108 17.18 -27.66 14.81
N LEU A 109 17.53 -28.63 13.96
CA LEU A 109 18.87 -29.23 13.99
C LEU A 109 19.93 -28.23 13.49
N LEU A 110 21.00 -28.09 14.27
CA LEU A 110 22.18 -27.31 13.92
C LEU A 110 23.40 -28.24 13.70
N PRO A 111 23.45 -29.01 12.60
CA PRO A 111 24.42 -30.09 12.41
C PRO A 111 25.83 -29.61 12.06
N VAL A 112 26.01 -28.33 11.70
CA VAL A 112 27.32 -27.77 11.32
C VAL A 112 27.78 -26.78 12.39
N GLU A 113 29.01 -26.97 12.86
CA GLU A 113 29.70 -26.11 13.82
C GLU A 113 30.83 -25.33 13.12
N ILE A 114 31.00 -24.07 13.47
CA ILE A 114 32.07 -23.20 12.99
C ILE A 114 32.76 -22.59 14.21
N TYR A 115 34.04 -22.89 14.40
CA TYR A 115 34.86 -22.29 15.44
C TYR A 115 35.57 -21.07 14.88
N LEU A 116 35.43 -19.93 15.54
CA LEU A 116 36.10 -18.68 15.19
C LEU A 116 37.43 -18.59 15.93
N LEU A 117 38.53 -18.51 15.20
CA LEU A 117 39.88 -18.69 15.76
C LEU A 117 40.60 -17.34 15.92
N LYS A 118 41.47 -17.25 16.94
CA LYS A 118 42.37 -16.11 17.17
C LYS A 118 43.53 -16.07 16.18
N THR A 119 43.84 -17.17 15.52
CA THR A 119 44.89 -17.32 14.51
C THR A 119 44.27 -17.39 13.12
N ALA A 120 45.03 -17.03 12.08
CA ALA A 120 44.58 -17.07 10.69
C ALA A 120 44.46 -18.50 10.10
N GLU A 121 44.34 -19.51 10.96
CA GLU A 121 44.31 -20.91 10.55
C GLU A 121 42.97 -21.28 9.91
N VAL A 122 43.04 -22.06 8.83
CA VAL A 122 41.87 -22.67 8.16
C VAL A 122 42.19 -24.15 7.93
N PRO A 123 41.88 -25.06 8.88
CA PRO A 123 42.35 -26.45 8.85
C PRO A 123 41.84 -27.30 7.66
N ALA A 124 40.79 -26.85 6.99
CA ALA A 124 40.23 -27.47 5.79
C ALA A 124 39.82 -26.35 4.81
N PRO A 125 40.77 -25.76 4.06
CA PRO A 125 40.48 -24.63 3.19
C PRO A 125 39.67 -25.07 1.97
N LEU A 126 38.65 -24.29 1.61
CA LEU A 126 37.93 -24.44 0.35
C LEU A 126 38.76 -23.85 -0.79
N SER A 127 39.29 -24.71 -1.67
CA SER A 127 40.12 -24.29 -2.81
C SER A 127 39.34 -23.48 -3.84
N ASP A 128 40.03 -22.62 -4.60
CA ASP A 128 39.42 -21.81 -5.65
C ASP A 128 38.67 -22.66 -6.70
N ALA A 129 39.22 -23.82 -7.06
CA ALA A 129 38.58 -24.75 -8.00
C ALA A 129 37.26 -25.34 -7.49
N GLN A 130 37.06 -25.39 -6.17
CA GLN A 130 35.84 -25.89 -5.54
C GLN A 130 34.82 -24.78 -5.27
N ARG A 131 35.22 -23.51 -5.31
CA ARG A 131 34.32 -22.38 -5.04
C ARG A 131 33.23 -22.27 -6.10
N ARG A 132 31.98 -22.17 -5.64
CA ARG A 132 30.79 -21.96 -6.46
C ARG A 132 30.02 -20.75 -5.91
N PRO A 133 30.44 -19.51 -6.23
CA PRO A 133 29.91 -18.28 -5.63
C PRO A 133 28.49 -17.95 -6.06
N ALA A 134 28.01 -18.51 -7.17
CA ALA A 134 26.71 -18.19 -7.72
C ALA A 134 25.76 -19.40 -7.60
N ARG A 135 24.49 -19.14 -7.29
CA ARG A 135 23.43 -20.15 -7.28
C ARG A 135 22.52 -19.93 -8.48
N LEU A 136 22.41 -20.94 -9.33
CA LEU A 136 21.56 -20.96 -10.51
C LEU A 136 20.21 -21.58 -10.17
N GLN A 137 19.13 -20.85 -10.42
CA GLN A 137 17.75 -21.33 -10.45
C GLN A 137 17.25 -21.37 -11.90
N ARG A 138 16.54 -22.44 -12.26
CA ARG A 138 15.99 -22.60 -13.63
C ARG A 138 14.56 -23.08 -13.62
N VAL A 139 13.71 -22.43 -14.43
CA VAL A 139 12.32 -22.85 -14.68
C VAL A 139 12.00 -22.77 -16.17
N GLN A 140 11.21 -23.70 -16.69
CA GLN A 140 10.69 -23.62 -18.07
C GLN A 140 9.26 -23.08 -18.09
N ARG A 141 8.99 -22.09 -18.96
CA ARG A 141 7.66 -21.49 -19.11
C ARG A 141 7.30 -21.23 -20.56
N ALA A 142 6.00 -21.24 -20.86
CA ALA A 142 5.50 -20.73 -22.12
C ALA A 142 5.38 -19.20 -22.02
N LEU A 143 6.06 -18.44 -22.87
CA LEU A 143 5.95 -16.98 -22.93
C LEU A 143 5.55 -16.55 -24.34
N THR A 144 4.58 -15.63 -24.40
CA THR A 144 4.13 -15.02 -25.65
C THR A 144 5.00 -13.82 -26.05
N THR A 145 5.58 -13.10 -25.08
CA THR A 145 6.46 -11.94 -25.30
C THR A 145 7.69 -11.99 -24.41
N ARG A 146 8.80 -11.38 -24.88
CA ARG A 146 10.01 -11.16 -24.08
C ARG A 146 9.85 -9.85 -23.28
N PRO A 147 10.27 -9.78 -22.01
CA PRO A 147 10.31 -8.53 -21.27
C PRO A 147 11.32 -7.56 -21.90
N PHE A 148 11.00 -6.27 -21.92
CA PHE A 148 11.83 -5.20 -22.48
C PHE A 148 12.55 -4.41 -21.39
N THR A 149 11.85 -4.05 -20.31
CA THR A 149 12.39 -3.18 -19.25
C THR A 149 12.88 -3.97 -18.03
N GLY A 150 13.80 -3.40 -17.25
CA GLY A 150 14.23 -3.97 -15.96
C GLY A 150 13.05 -4.35 -15.05
N SER A 151 12.07 -3.46 -14.99
CA SER A 151 10.83 -3.66 -14.24
C SER A 151 10.02 -4.84 -14.76
N GLU A 152 9.88 -5.01 -16.09
CA GLU A 152 9.22 -6.19 -16.70
C GLU A 152 9.97 -7.50 -16.42
N GLY A 153 11.30 -7.47 -16.49
CA GLY A 153 12.16 -8.60 -16.13
C GLY A 153 11.93 -9.04 -14.68
N LEU A 154 11.87 -8.10 -13.75
CA LEU A 154 11.50 -8.37 -12.35
C LEU A 154 10.09 -8.98 -12.23
N ARG A 155 9.09 -8.51 -12.99
CA ARG A 155 7.73 -9.13 -12.95
C ARG A 155 7.77 -10.60 -13.35
N LEU A 156 8.59 -10.94 -14.33
CA LEU A 156 8.74 -12.29 -14.83
C LEU A 156 9.49 -13.18 -13.82
N LEU A 157 10.54 -12.65 -13.17
CA LEU A 157 11.33 -13.30 -12.12
C LEU A 157 10.45 -13.69 -10.93
N SER A 158 9.60 -12.78 -10.45
CA SER A 158 8.61 -13.06 -9.38
C SER A 158 7.69 -14.24 -9.72
N GLY A 159 7.42 -14.47 -11.01
CA GLY A 159 6.65 -15.60 -11.50
C GLY A 159 7.40 -16.94 -11.47
N MET A 160 8.73 -16.96 -11.33
CA MET A 160 9.51 -18.21 -11.17
C MET A 160 9.16 -18.93 -9.87
N ALA A 161 8.83 -18.18 -8.82
CA ALA A 161 8.37 -18.67 -7.52
C ALA A 161 6.93 -19.23 -7.52
N SER A 162 6.30 -19.41 -8.69
CA SER A 162 4.92 -19.89 -8.78
C SER A 162 4.69 -21.22 -8.06
N ARG A 163 3.61 -21.24 -7.29
CA ARG A 163 3.23 -22.25 -6.29
C ARG A 163 3.35 -23.69 -6.78
N GLY A 164 3.93 -24.54 -5.94
CA GLY A 164 3.80 -26.00 -6.00
C GLY A 164 4.77 -26.75 -6.91
N ARG A 165 5.73 -26.08 -7.58
CA ARG A 165 6.80 -26.78 -8.30
C ARG A 165 8.15 -26.54 -7.64
N PRO A 166 8.93 -27.59 -7.34
CA PRO A 166 10.28 -27.42 -6.82
C PRO A 166 11.12 -26.69 -7.86
N ILE A 167 11.67 -25.53 -7.48
CA ILE A 167 12.67 -24.84 -8.29
C ILE A 167 13.98 -25.60 -8.08
N HIS A 168 14.49 -26.21 -9.15
CA HIS A 168 15.81 -26.79 -9.12
C HIS A 168 16.85 -25.66 -9.01
N ALA A 169 17.64 -25.70 -7.94
CA ALA A 169 18.71 -24.76 -7.68
C ALA A 169 20.05 -25.50 -7.53
N VAL A 170 21.10 -25.00 -8.17
CA VAL A 170 22.44 -25.63 -8.20
C VAL A 170 23.51 -24.54 -8.06
N ASP A 171 24.57 -24.83 -7.31
CA ASP A 171 25.71 -23.91 -7.17
C ASP A 171 26.66 -24.04 -8.37
N VAL A 172 27.06 -22.91 -8.93
CA VAL A 172 27.85 -22.79 -10.16
C VAL A 172 29.05 -21.85 -9.95
N GLU A 173 30.05 -21.96 -10.82
CA GLU A 173 31.36 -21.30 -10.69
C GLU A 173 31.33 -19.78 -10.87
N ALA A 174 30.33 -19.27 -11.59
CA ALA A 174 30.17 -17.83 -11.83
C ALA A 174 28.74 -17.51 -12.27
N ILE A 175 28.36 -16.24 -12.20
CA ILE A 175 27.17 -15.73 -12.89
C ILE A 175 27.32 -15.97 -14.40
N GLY A 176 26.27 -16.53 -15.02
CA GLY A 176 26.26 -16.92 -16.44
C GLY A 176 26.73 -18.35 -16.70
N ALA A 177 27.33 -19.05 -15.73
CA ALA A 177 27.73 -20.44 -15.87
C ALA A 177 26.54 -21.41 -15.75
N LEU A 178 26.57 -22.52 -16.47
CA LEU A 178 25.56 -23.60 -16.40
C LEU A 178 26.12 -24.82 -15.67
N SER A 179 25.26 -25.60 -15.02
CA SER A 179 25.66 -26.91 -14.49
C SER A 179 25.60 -27.98 -15.59
N ASN A 180 26.54 -28.93 -15.55
CA ASN A 180 26.56 -30.07 -16.48
C ASN A 180 25.36 -31.03 -16.31
N GLN A 181 24.60 -30.90 -15.21
CA GLN A 181 23.43 -31.71 -14.89
C GLN A 181 22.13 -30.92 -15.11
N GLY A 182 21.63 -30.83 -16.35
CA GLY A 182 20.29 -30.26 -16.54
C GLY A 182 19.91 -29.83 -17.95
N GLN A 183 19.65 -30.80 -18.82
CA GLN A 183 18.56 -30.86 -19.82
C GLN A 183 18.33 -29.66 -20.78
N THR A 184 18.47 -30.00 -22.06
CA THR A 184 17.99 -29.33 -23.27
C THR A 184 16.53 -28.85 -23.15
N ILE A 185 16.25 -27.66 -23.67
CA ILE A 185 14.87 -27.17 -23.83
C ILE A 185 14.17 -28.12 -24.82
N ALA A 186 13.07 -28.76 -24.42
CA ALA A 186 12.31 -29.63 -25.31
C ALA A 186 11.72 -28.81 -26.48
N ASN A 187 11.83 -29.35 -27.70
CA ASN A 187 11.35 -28.77 -28.96
C ASN A 187 9.87 -28.35 -28.89
N SER A 188 9.60 -27.11 -28.50
CA SER A 188 8.35 -26.44 -28.80
C SER A 188 8.65 -24.95 -28.91
N GLU A 189 8.27 -24.33 -30.03
CA GLU A 189 8.60 -22.93 -30.38
C GLU A 189 8.16 -21.88 -29.34
N ARG A 190 7.31 -22.28 -28.38
CA ARG A 190 6.72 -21.38 -27.38
C ARG A 190 7.30 -21.50 -25.97
N ARG A 191 8.23 -22.43 -25.70
CA ARG A 191 8.83 -22.59 -24.37
C ARG A 191 10.20 -21.91 -24.28
N VAL A 192 10.39 -21.14 -23.22
CA VAL A 192 11.66 -20.49 -22.88
C VAL A 192 12.17 -20.97 -21.52
N GLY A 193 13.49 -20.96 -21.35
CA GLY A 193 14.16 -21.13 -20.07
C GLY A 193 14.25 -19.78 -19.35
N LEU A 194 13.79 -19.74 -18.11
CA LEU A 194 14.02 -18.66 -17.18
C LEU A 194 15.19 -19.07 -16.28
N LEU A 195 16.28 -18.32 -16.35
CA LEU A 195 17.51 -18.57 -15.60
C LEU A 195 17.74 -17.39 -14.66
N CYS A 196 18.00 -17.67 -13.38
CA CYS A 196 18.38 -16.67 -12.41
C CYS A 196 19.65 -17.12 -11.70
N TRP A 197 20.70 -16.31 -11.75
CA TRP A 197 21.89 -16.47 -10.94
C TRP A 197 21.84 -15.48 -9.79
N SER A 198 22.08 -15.95 -8.57
CA SER A 198 22.25 -15.09 -7.39
C SER A 198 23.66 -15.26 -6.83
N SER A 199 24.33 -14.15 -6.54
CA SER A 199 25.62 -14.13 -5.85
C SER A 199 25.76 -12.84 -5.03
N MET A 200 26.87 -12.68 -4.34
CA MET A 200 27.27 -11.45 -3.68
C MET A 200 28.38 -10.75 -4.44
N LEU A 201 28.37 -9.43 -4.47
CA LEU A 201 29.48 -8.57 -4.87
C LEU A 201 30.05 -7.91 -3.62
N ASP A 202 31.36 -8.01 -3.38
CA ASP A 202 32.02 -7.32 -2.27
C ASP A 202 32.70 -6.04 -2.77
N LEU A 203 32.35 -4.92 -2.13
CA LEU A 203 32.92 -3.61 -2.39
C LEU A 203 33.69 -3.14 -1.15
N ALA A 204 35.00 -2.96 -1.30
CA ALA A 204 35.85 -2.48 -0.21
C ALA A 204 35.52 -1.03 0.20
N THR A 205 35.12 -0.19 -0.75
CA THR A 205 34.79 1.22 -0.56
C THR A 205 33.50 1.59 -1.29
N ALA A 206 32.79 2.60 -0.80
CA ALA A 206 31.63 3.15 -1.50
C ALA A 206 32.06 3.65 -2.88
N THR A 207 31.30 3.26 -3.91
CA THR A 207 31.71 3.41 -5.30
C THR A 207 30.49 3.59 -6.20
N THR A 208 30.62 4.44 -7.21
CA THR A 208 29.67 4.50 -8.32
C THR A 208 29.90 3.30 -9.24
N ALA A 209 28.94 2.37 -9.34
CA ALA A 209 29.08 1.15 -10.13
C ALA A 209 28.11 1.12 -11.32
N ALA A 210 28.56 0.57 -12.45
CA ALA A 210 27.70 0.26 -13.59
C ALA A 210 27.77 -1.25 -13.91
N PHE A 211 26.65 -1.79 -14.37
CA PHE A 211 26.47 -3.21 -14.68
C PHE A 211 26.06 -3.38 -16.13
N GLY A 212 26.44 -4.50 -16.74
CA GLY A 212 26.23 -4.68 -18.17
C GLY A 212 26.45 -6.10 -18.66
N ALA A 213 26.30 -6.27 -19.97
CA ALA A 213 26.59 -7.52 -20.68
C ALA A 213 27.30 -7.23 -22.00
N ALA A 214 27.78 -8.29 -22.68
CA ALA A 214 28.33 -8.18 -24.03
C ALA A 214 27.32 -7.57 -25.02
N ALA A 215 27.80 -6.76 -25.97
CA ALA A 215 26.92 -6.00 -26.86
C ALA A 215 26.18 -6.84 -27.92
N ASP A 216 26.71 -8.01 -28.25
CA ASP A 216 26.16 -8.99 -29.18
C ASP A 216 25.06 -9.88 -28.57
N ALA A 217 24.77 -9.71 -27.27
CA ALA A 217 23.74 -10.47 -26.58
C ALA A 217 22.31 -10.05 -27.03
N ASP A 218 21.73 -10.80 -27.98
CA ASP A 218 20.35 -10.63 -28.45
C ASP A 218 19.29 -11.39 -27.61
N VAL A 219 19.74 -12.00 -26.51
CA VAL A 219 18.87 -12.64 -25.51
C VAL A 219 18.40 -11.60 -24.48
N ALA A 220 17.19 -11.73 -23.97
CA ALA A 220 16.69 -10.82 -22.95
C ALA A 220 17.36 -11.12 -21.60
N TRP A 221 18.09 -10.13 -21.08
CA TRP A 221 18.82 -10.21 -19.82
C TRP A 221 18.60 -8.97 -18.94
N PHE A 222 18.74 -9.15 -17.63
CA PHE A 222 18.48 -8.15 -16.61
C PHE A 222 19.43 -8.34 -15.43
N ILE A 223 19.92 -7.24 -14.86
CA ILE A 223 20.77 -7.24 -13.67
C ILE A 223 20.08 -6.42 -12.58
N VAL A 224 19.93 -7.04 -11.42
CA VAL A 224 19.29 -6.47 -10.23
C VAL A 224 20.32 -6.48 -9.11
N VAL A 225 20.48 -5.35 -8.43
CA VAL A 225 21.42 -5.20 -7.31
C VAL A 225 20.67 -4.66 -6.11
N ASP A 226 20.76 -5.38 -4.99
CA ASP A 226 19.99 -5.12 -3.76
C ASP A 226 18.50 -4.90 -4.02
N GLY A 227 17.95 -5.71 -4.93
CA GLY A 227 16.54 -5.66 -5.32
C GLY A 227 16.16 -4.59 -6.33
N GLN A 228 17.09 -3.73 -6.76
CA GLN A 228 16.83 -2.64 -7.71
C GLN A 228 17.34 -2.99 -9.11
N PRO A 229 16.55 -2.78 -10.19
CA PRO A 229 17.04 -2.92 -11.57
C PRO A 229 18.21 -1.97 -11.83
N ARG A 230 19.34 -2.50 -12.30
CA ARG A 230 20.52 -1.70 -12.67
C ARG A 230 20.83 -1.72 -14.16
N ALA A 231 20.52 -2.80 -14.86
CA ALA A 231 20.75 -2.90 -16.28
C ALA A 231 19.77 -3.87 -16.95
N SER A 232 19.46 -3.62 -18.22
CA SER A 232 18.63 -4.50 -19.05
C SER A 232 19.11 -4.52 -20.50
N TRP A 233 18.80 -5.58 -21.24
CA TRP A 233 19.19 -5.74 -22.63
C TRP A 233 18.69 -4.63 -23.59
N LYS A 234 17.65 -3.87 -23.23
CA LYS A 234 17.11 -2.79 -24.07
C LYS A 234 17.43 -1.39 -23.57
N GLU A 235 17.45 -1.18 -22.25
CA GLU A 235 17.72 0.15 -21.66
C GLU A 235 19.22 0.42 -21.52
N SER A 236 20.06 -0.61 -21.64
CA SER A 236 21.52 -0.44 -21.62
C SER A 236 22.05 0.09 -22.96
N GLY A 237 22.84 1.16 -22.87
CA GLY A 237 23.51 1.80 -24.01
C GLY A 237 24.75 1.03 -24.43
N ALA A 238 24.99 0.92 -25.75
CA ALA A 238 26.23 0.38 -26.26
C ALA A 238 27.38 1.36 -26.01
N ALA A 239 28.54 0.82 -25.64
CA ALA A 239 29.78 1.57 -25.48
C ALA A 239 30.86 1.02 -26.43
N ASP A 240 31.90 1.83 -26.64
CA ASP A 240 33.01 1.53 -27.56
C ASP A 240 33.84 0.30 -27.14
N ASP A 241 33.68 -0.18 -25.89
CA ASP A 241 34.33 -1.38 -25.35
C ASP A 241 33.62 -2.69 -25.75
N GLY A 242 32.65 -2.64 -26.67
CA GLY A 242 31.90 -3.80 -27.14
C GLY A 242 30.91 -4.35 -26.11
N ARG A 243 30.54 -3.55 -25.11
CA ARG A 243 29.60 -3.93 -24.05
C ARG A 243 28.42 -2.97 -24.00
N ARG A 244 27.37 -3.40 -23.30
CA ARG A 244 26.18 -2.59 -23.02
C ARG A 244 26.08 -2.33 -21.53
N TRP A 245 26.05 -1.07 -21.17
CA TRP A 245 26.05 -0.62 -19.78
C TRP A 245 24.71 0.02 -19.40
N GLY A 246 24.19 -0.36 -18.24
CA GLY A 246 23.09 0.34 -17.59
C GLY A 246 23.54 1.66 -16.97
N ALA A 247 22.61 2.37 -16.35
CA ALA A 247 22.91 3.60 -15.62
C ALA A 247 23.81 3.29 -14.41
N ALA A 248 24.79 4.17 -14.17
CA ALA A 248 25.65 4.06 -13.00
C ALA A 248 24.86 4.38 -11.72
N ALA A 249 25.19 3.69 -10.63
CA ALA A 249 24.53 3.84 -9.34
C ALA A 249 25.54 3.88 -8.20
N GLU A 250 25.28 4.70 -7.18
CA GLU A 250 26.08 4.68 -5.96
C GLU A 250 25.77 3.42 -5.14
N LEU A 251 26.83 2.68 -4.81
CA LEU A 251 26.80 1.55 -3.91
C LEU A 251 27.71 1.84 -2.71
N ALA A 252 27.25 1.51 -1.51
CA ALA A 252 28.03 1.65 -0.29
C ALA A 252 29.22 0.66 -0.28
N ALA A 253 30.12 0.80 0.70
CA ALA A 253 31.08 -0.27 0.96
C ALA A 253 30.34 -1.46 1.58
N GLY A 254 30.51 -2.65 1.03
CA GLY A 254 29.97 -3.87 1.61
C GLY A 254 29.61 -4.97 0.64
N LEU A 255 28.82 -5.92 1.14
CA LEU A 255 28.34 -7.06 0.36
C LEU A 255 26.98 -6.70 -0.22
N HIS A 256 26.91 -6.65 -1.55
CA HIS A 256 25.70 -6.35 -2.32
C HIS A 256 25.18 -7.61 -2.97
N THR A 257 23.88 -7.86 -2.90
CA THR A 257 23.27 -9.01 -3.58
C THR A 257 23.12 -8.66 -5.05
N VAL A 258 23.63 -9.53 -5.92
CA VAL A 258 23.51 -9.40 -7.37
C VAL A 258 22.72 -10.58 -7.92
N GLU A 259 21.63 -10.26 -8.59
CA GLU A 259 20.77 -11.21 -9.28
C GLU A 259 20.81 -10.92 -10.77
N VAL A 260 21.16 -11.93 -11.57
CA VAL A 260 21.17 -11.84 -13.03
C VAL A 260 20.13 -12.78 -13.58
N PHE A 261 19.27 -12.25 -14.42
CA PHE A 261 18.13 -12.95 -14.98
C PHE A 261 18.21 -12.99 -16.51
N VAL A 262 17.95 -14.16 -17.09
CA VAL A 262 17.98 -14.38 -18.55
C VAL A 262 16.75 -15.16 -18.99
N VAL A 263 16.12 -14.71 -20.09
CA VAL A 263 15.04 -15.40 -20.80
C VAL A 263 15.62 -16.05 -22.05
N GLN A 264 16.00 -17.32 -21.94
CA GLN A 264 16.72 -18.07 -22.96
C GLN A 264 15.77 -18.90 -23.86
N ARG A 265 15.84 -18.73 -25.19
CA ARG A 265 15.31 -19.70 -26.16
C ARG A 265 16.32 -20.81 -26.46
N GLN A 266 15.88 -21.89 -27.09
CA GLN A 266 16.68 -23.10 -27.34
C GLN A 266 18.07 -22.85 -27.94
N ASN A 267 18.23 -21.86 -28.81
CA ASN A 267 19.48 -21.55 -29.51
C ASN A 267 20.10 -20.21 -29.07
N ASP A 268 19.55 -19.55 -28.04
CA ASP A 268 20.09 -18.30 -27.54
C ASP A 268 21.39 -18.58 -26.75
N ALA A 269 22.49 -17.98 -27.18
CA ALA A 269 23.73 -17.97 -26.41
C ALA A 269 23.55 -17.14 -25.13
N LEU A 270 24.16 -17.59 -24.03
CA LEU A 270 24.13 -16.83 -22.78
C LEU A 270 25.09 -15.63 -22.86
N PRO A 271 24.70 -14.45 -22.36
CA PRO A 271 25.59 -13.30 -22.34
C PRO A 271 26.72 -13.53 -21.34
N SER A 272 27.87 -12.93 -21.64
CA SER A 272 28.84 -12.63 -20.59
C SER A 272 28.41 -11.37 -19.86
N PHE A 273 28.46 -11.39 -18.53
CA PHE A 273 28.05 -10.27 -17.67
C PHE A 273 29.26 -9.57 -17.07
N PHE A 274 29.14 -8.25 -16.92
CA PHE A 274 30.23 -7.39 -16.48
C PHE A 274 29.75 -6.34 -15.47
N TRP A 275 30.69 -5.85 -14.68
CA TRP A 275 30.50 -4.65 -13.85
C TRP A 275 31.75 -3.78 -13.89
N LYS A 276 31.60 -2.49 -13.58
CA LYS A 276 32.72 -1.55 -13.43
C LYS A 276 32.49 -0.59 -12.29
N ALA A 277 33.60 -0.15 -11.69
CA ALA A 277 33.68 0.87 -10.66
C ALA A 277 34.11 2.20 -11.30
N GLY A 278 33.23 3.20 -11.35
CA GLY A 278 33.44 4.47 -12.01
C GLY A 278 33.85 4.27 -13.48
N ASP A 279 34.97 4.87 -13.85
CA ASP A 279 35.56 4.78 -15.18
C ASP A 279 36.56 3.62 -15.35
N ALA A 280 36.70 2.75 -14.35
CA ALA A 280 37.55 1.58 -14.45
C ALA A 280 37.10 0.66 -15.61
N PRO A 281 38.03 -0.11 -16.21
CA PRO A 281 37.66 -1.10 -17.22
C PRO A 281 36.71 -2.14 -16.61
N GLY A 282 35.64 -2.47 -17.35
CA GLY A 282 34.70 -3.47 -16.90
C GLY A 282 35.32 -4.85 -16.78
N VAL A 283 35.01 -5.54 -15.68
CA VAL A 283 35.48 -6.89 -15.36
C VAL A 283 34.32 -7.86 -15.35
N ALA A 284 34.61 -9.15 -15.56
CA ALA A 284 33.60 -10.19 -15.54
C ALA A 284 32.90 -10.23 -14.18
N LEU A 285 31.57 -10.28 -14.21
CA LEU A 285 30.75 -10.42 -13.03
C LEU A 285 30.71 -11.90 -12.63
N THR A 286 31.69 -12.36 -11.84
CA THR A 286 31.76 -13.77 -11.40
C THR A 286 31.00 -14.03 -10.10
N GLY A 287 30.88 -13.00 -9.25
CA GLY A 287 30.43 -13.14 -7.86
C GLY A 287 31.60 -13.42 -6.91
N SER A 288 31.45 -12.99 -5.65
CA SER A 288 32.48 -13.07 -4.60
C SER A 288 32.24 -14.23 -3.63
N CYS A 289 30.98 -14.46 -3.24
CA CYS A 289 30.58 -15.56 -2.36
C CYS A 289 29.08 -15.89 -2.53
N PRO A 290 28.60 -17.03 -2.01
CA PRO A 290 27.20 -17.41 -2.07
C PRO A 290 26.29 -16.37 -1.39
N ALA A 291 25.12 -16.14 -1.98
CA ALA A 291 24.04 -15.35 -1.37
C ALA A 291 23.14 -16.19 -0.43
N VAL A 292 23.36 -17.50 -0.35
CA VAL A 292 22.56 -18.43 0.46
C VAL A 292 23.00 -18.37 1.92
N HIS A 293 22.02 -18.30 2.83
CA HIS A 293 22.23 -18.26 4.28
C HIS A 293 21.56 -19.44 4.98
N PRO A 294 22.06 -19.83 6.17
CA PRO A 294 21.34 -20.77 7.02
C PRO A 294 20.04 -20.12 7.56
N GLU A 295 19.04 -20.96 7.84
CA GLU A 295 17.77 -20.50 8.43
C GLU A 295 17.94 -20.20 9.92
N ALA A 296 18.80 -20.94 10.62
CA ALA A 296 19.07 -20.78 12.03
C ALA A 296 20.57 -20.67 12.29
N VAL A 297 20.94 -19.75 13.19
CA VAL A 297 22.30 -19.56 13.68
C VAL A 297 22.25 -19.40 15.19
N GLU A 298 23.07 -20.18 15.89
CA GLU A 298 23.34 -20.05 17.32
C GLU A 298 24.81 -19.65 17.52
N VAL A 299 25.05 -18.73 18.44
CA VAL A 299 26.36 -18.27 18.88
C VAL A 299 26.60 -18.73 20.31
N GLN A 300 27.77 -19.29 20.57
CA GLN A 300 28.23 -19.65 21.91
C GLN A 300 29.66 -19.13 22.12
N LEU A 301 29.93 -18.44 23.22
CA LEU A 301 31.22 -17.75 23.44
C LEU A 301 32.29 -18.64 24.09
N ALA A 302 31.90 -19.69 24.81
CA ALA A 302 32.83 -20.54 25.55
C ALA A 302 32.30 -21.98 25.68
N PRO A 303 33.17 -22.98 25.96
CA PRO A 303 32.75 -24.35 26.22
C PRO A 303 31.77 -24.40 27.40
N GLY A 304 30.55 -24.88 27.17
CA GLY A 304 29.50 -24.95 28.20
C GLY A 304 28.98 -23.57 28.67
N GLY A 305 29.45 -22.48 28.06
CA GLY A 305 28.95 -21.13 28.32
C GLY A 305 27.59 -20.87 27.65
N PRO A 306 26.95 -19.75 27.98
CA PRO A 306 25.63 -19.43 27.45
C PRO A 306 25.68 -19.27 25.94
N SER A 307 24.63 -19.78 25.29
CA SER A 307 24.40 -19.64 23.86
C SER A 307 23.14 -18.82 23.61
N TRP A 308 23.11 -18.21 22.44
CA TRP A 308 21.91 -17.55 21.93
C TRP A 308 21.85 -17.74 20.43
N GLY A 309 20.65 -18.00 19.92
CA GLY A 309 20.45 -18.12 18.48
C GLY A 309 19.10 -17.63 18.04
N VAL A 310 19.02 -17.36 16.74
CA VAL A 310 17.79 -17.00 16.06
C VAL A 310 17.56 -17.93 14.86
N ARG A 311 16.32 -18.37 14.71
CA ARG A 311 15.78 -19.02 13.52
C ARG A 311 14.92 -18.00 12.78
N LEU A 312 15.21 -17.82 11.50
CA LEU A 312 14.44 -17.00 10.56
C LEU A 312 13.78 -17.93 9.54
N GLU A 313 12.59 -18.41 9.88
CA GLU A 313 11.87 -19.35 9.03
C GLU A 313 11.26 -18.66 7.81
N SER A 314 11.64 -19.14 6.62
CA SER A 314 11.08 -18.77 5.31
C SER A 314 10.74 -17.27 5.16
N PRO A 315 11.73 -16.35 5.20
CA PRO A 315 11.48 -14.95 4.92
C PRO A 315 10.77 -14.76 3.58
N ARG A 316 9.65 -14.04 3.59
CA ARG A 316 8.86 -13.77 2.38
C ARG A 316 9.05 -12.33 1.96
N ARG A 317 9.68 -12.12 0.82
CA ARG A 317 9.83 -10.80 0.22
C ARG A 317 8.61 -10.50 -0.65
N SER A 318 8.07 -9.28 -0.55
CA SER A 318 6.90 -8.81 -1.29
C SER A 318 7.20 -7.45 -1.93
N LEU A 319 6.80 -7.25 -3.18
CA LEU A 319 6.97 -6.00 -3.92
C LEU A 319 5.60 -5.44 -4.34
N PHE A 320 5.29 -4.22 -3.94
CA PHE A 320 4.05 -3.52 -4.30
C PHE A 320 4.22 -2.77 -5.61
N GLU A 321 3.40 -3.11 -6.60
CA GLU A 321 3.59 -2.62 -7.98
C GLU A 321 3.41 -1.11 -8.11
N ASP A 322 2.47 -0.54 -7.37
CA ASP A 322 2.04 0.85 -7.57
C ASP A 322 2.92 1.86 -6.84
N THR A 323 3.63 1.42 -5.79
CA THR A 323 4.48 2.29 -4.96
C THR A 323 5.96 1.92 -5.00
N GLY A 324 6.30 0.72 -5.51
CA GLY A 324 7.66 0.19 -5.46
C GLY A 324 8.10 -0.26 -4.07
N ALA A 325 7.20 -0.30 -3.08
CA ALA A 325 7.53 -0.73 -1.73
C ALA A 325 7.95 -2.20 -1.71
N ASP A 326 9.14 -2.45 -1.15
CA ASP A 326 9.76 -3.76 -1.06
C ASP A 326 9.88 -4.17 0.41
N LEU A 327 9.17 -5.22 0.78
CA LEU A 327 8.92 -5.59 2.16
C LEU A 327 9.35 -7.03 2.41
N VAL A 328 9.88 -7.30 3.60
CA VAL A 328 10.20 -8.66 4.05
C VAL A 328 9.33 -9.01 5.25
N CYS A 329 8.60 -10.12 5.15
CA CYS A 329 7.85 -10.73 6.24
C CYS A 329 8.67 -11.87 6.83
N VAL A 330 8.95 -11.85 8.13
CA VAL A 330 9.76 -12.88 8.80
C VAL A 330 9.28 -13.12 10.24
N SER A 331 9.33 -14.36 10.70
CA SER A 331 8.98 -14.75 12.07
C SER A 331 10.26 -15.22 12.75
N PRO A 332 10.93 -14.34 13.49
CA PRO A 332 12.12 -14.73 14.22
C PRO A 332 11.72 -15.55 15.45
N MET A 333 12.38 -16.68 15.65
CA MET A 333 12.18 -17.58 16.80
C MET A 333 13.52 -17.90 17.45
N ALA A 334 13.53 -18.28 18.72
CA ALA A 334 14.73 -18.88 19.30
C ALA A 334 14.97 -20.26 18.68
N VAL A 335 16.23 -20.72 18.64
CA VAL A 335 16.58 -21.97 17.96
C VAL A 335 16.02 -23.21 18.68
N ASP A 336 15.84 -23.11 19.99
CA ASP A 336 15.19 -24.09 20.86
C ASP A 336 13.65 -24.08 20.75
N GLY A 337 13.07 -23.25 19.87
CA GLY A 337 11.63 -23.11 19.69
C GLY A 337 10.96 -22.15 20.69
N GLY A 338 11.71 -21.63 21.67
CA GLY A 338 11.20 -20.70 22.68
C GLY A 338 11.02 -19.25 22.20
N PRO A 339 10.52 -18.36 23.09
CA PRO A 339 10.46 -16.92 22.82
C PRO A 339 11.86 -16.29 22.82
N LEU A 340 12.06 -15.26 21.98
CA LEU A 340 13.30 -14.48 21.89
C LEU A 340 13.46 -13.49 23.06
N ALA A 341 13.46 -13.98 24.30
CA ALA A 341 13.58 -13.15 25.49
C ALA A 341 14.91 -12.36 25.51
N GLY A 342 14.85 -11.05 25.81
CA GLY A 342 16.03 -10.19 25.90
C GLY A 342 16.70 -9.85 24.56
N VAL A 343 16.06 -10.20 23.43
CA VAL A 343 16.54 -9.91 22.07
C VAL A 343 15.91 -8.64 21.53
N VAL A 344 16.70 -7.85 20.80
CA VAL A 344 16.24 -6.66 20.08
C VAL A 344 16.55 -6.83 18.59
N ALA A 345 15.54 -6.67 17.74
CA ALA A 345 15.76 -6.51 16.31
C ALA A 345 16.05 -5.04 15.98
N VAL A 346 17.09 -4.80 15.18
CA VAL A 346 17.50 -3.48 14.71
C VAL A 346 17.33 -3.42 13.20
N PHE A 347 16.39 -2.58 12.78
CA PHE A 347 16.02 -2.41 11.39
C PHE A 347 17.10 -1.59 10.66
N PRO A 348 17.15 -1.66 9.31
CA PRO A 348 18.11 -0.88 8.52
C PRO A 348 18.01 0.64 8.72
N ASP A 349 16.83 1.15 9.08
CA ASP A 349 16.56 2.56 9.41
C ASP A 349 16.95 2.94 10.85
N GLY A 350 17.51 2.00 11.62
CA GLY A 350 17.88 2.18 13.02
C GLY A 350 16.75 1.93 14.01
N ARG A 351 15.52 1.66 13.57
CA ARG A 351 14.40 1.35 14.46
C ARG A 351 14.69 0.07 15.25
N ARG A 352 14.47 0.13 16.57
CA ARG A 352 14.66 -0.99 17.49
C ARG A 352 13.31 -1.59 17.88
N VAL A 353 13.18 -2.90 17.80
CA VAL A 353 11.96 -3.66 18.12
C VAL A 353 12.30 -4.73 19.16
N ASP A 354 11.58 -4.76 20.27
CA ASP A 354 11.83 -5.67 21.37
C ASP A 354 11.17 -7.05 21.19
N ALA A 355 11.49 -7.97 22.11
CA ALA A 355 11.02 -9.34 22.13
C ALA A 355 9.50 -9.52 22.04
N SER A 356 8.71 -8.58 22.58
CA SER A 356 7.24 -8.71 22.58
C SER A 356 6.69 -8.63 21.17
N ALA A 357 7.15 -7.65 20.39
CA ALA A 357 6.77 -7.48 18.99
C ALA A 357 7.40 -8.53 18.06
N LEU A 358 8.53 -9.15 18.43
CA LEU A 358 9.12 -10.26 17.67
C LEU A 358 8.20 -11.49 17.62
N SER A 359 7.45 -11.73 18.70
CA SER A 359 6.55 -12.89 18.80
C SER A 359 5.37 -12.86 17.82
N GLU A 360 4.97 -11.67 17.36
CA GLU A 360 3.90 -11.46 16.39
C GLU A 360 4.38 -11.56 14.93
N GLY A 361 5.70 -11.69 14.73
CA GLY A 361 6.34 -11.61 13.42
C GLY A 361 6.61 -10.16 12.98
N LEU A 362 7.56 -10.02 12.06
CA LEU A 362 8.05 -8.73 11.58
C LEU A 362 7.67 -8.49 10.12
N VAL A 363 7.33 -7.24 9.83
CA VAL A 363 7.24 -6.70 8.47
C VAL A 363 8.25 -5.56 8.35
N VAL A 364 9.28 -5.79 7.54
CA VAL A 364 10.39 -4.88 7.35
C VAL A 364 10.18 -4.11 6.07
N PRO A 365 10.13 -2.76 6.08
CA PRO A 365 9.93 -1.92 4.89
C PRO A 365 11.22 -1.78 4.05
N SER A 366 11.90 -2.90 3.82
CA SER A 366 13.16 -2.98 3.09
C SER A 366 13.40 -4.43 2.62
N PRO A 367 14.16 -4.67 1.54
CA PRO A 367 14.61 -6.00 1.15
C PRO A 367 15.64 -6.62 2.10
N TRP A 368 15.84 -6.05 3.29
CA TRP A 368 16.82 -6.49 4.28
C TRP A 368 16.14 -7.06 5.51
N LEU A 369 16.67 -8.19 5.99
CA LEU A 369 16.39 -8.69 7.32
C LEU A 369 17.08 -7.79 8.37
N PRO A 370 16.44 -7.57 9.53
CA PRO A 370 17.03 -6.76 10.59
C PRO A 370 18.23 -7.47 11.21
N ALA A 371 19.10 -6.72 11.86
CA ALA A 371 20.09 -7.27 12.77
C ALA A 371 19.40 -7.74 14.06
N PHE A 372 19.96 -8.73 14.74
CA PHE A 372 19.45 -9.21 16.02
C PHE A 372 20.54 -9.08 17.09
N GLU A 373 20.21 -8.39 18.17
CA GLU A 373 21.10 -8.11 19.29
C GLU A 373 20.61 -8.83 20.54
N ALA A 374 21.52 -9.54 21.21
CA ALA A 374 21.25 -10.19 22.49
C ALA A 374 22.41 -9.95 23.45
N VAL A 375 22.11 -9.86 24.74
CA VAL A 375 23.12 -9.75 25.79
C VAL A 375 23.32 -11.14 26.40
N LEU A 376 24.46 -11.74 26.12
CA LEU A 376 24.84 -13.01 26.74
C LEU A 376 25.42 -12.73 28.14
N PRO A 377 24.85 -13.33 29.21
CA PRO A 377 25.45 -13.24 30.53
C PRO A 377 26.84 -13.88 30.48
N ALA A 378 27.88 -13.22 30.97
CA ALA A 378 29.18 -13.84 31.12
C ALA A 378 29.40 -14.20 32.60
N GLU A 379 29.99 -15.36 32.88
CA GLU A 379 30.81 -15.47 34.08
C GLU A 379 31.94 -14.44 33.91
N ALA A 380 32.13 -13.57 34.90
CA ALA A 380 32.92 -12.34 34.82
C ALA A 380 34.17 -12.40 33.88
N PRO A 381 34.46 -11.32 33.12
CA PRO A 381 33.99 -9.95 33.34
C PRO A 381 33.02 -9.47 32.25
N ALA A 382 31.84 -9.01 32.70
CA ALA A 382 30.80 -8.31 31.95
C ALA A 382 30.01 -9.10 30.89
N ALA A 383 28.68 -8.94 30.93
CA ALA A 383 27.79 -9.45 29.91
C ALA A 383 28.20 -8.92 28.52
N THR A 384 28.24 -9.82 27.54
CA THR A 384 28.71 -9.49 26.18
C THR A 384 27.50 -9.30 25.27
N ALA A 385 27.37 -8.11 24.68
CA ALA A 385 26.38 -7.86 23.66
C ALA A 385 26.86 -8.47 22.34
N VAL A 386 26.14 -9.49 21.86
CA VAL A 386 26.41 -10.15 20.59
C VAL A 386 25.36 -9.72 19.58
N ARG A 387 25.80 -9.38 18.38
CA ARG A 387 24.93 -8.91 17.30
C ARG A 387 25.09 -9.79 16.07
N LEU A 388 24.03 -10.49 15.68
CA LEU A 388 23.95 -11.11 14.35
C LEU A 388 23.60 -10.01 13.33
N PRO A 389 24.44 -9.77 12.31
CA PRO A 389 24.25 -8.67 11.39
C PRO A 389 22.96 -8.86 10.55
N GLY A 390 22.33 -7.73 10.22
CA GLY A 390 21.26 -7.70 9.23
C GLY A 390 21.82 -8.03 7.85
N ARG A 391 20.98 -8.59 6.98
CA ARG A 391 21.41 -9.08 5.66
C ARG A 391 20.30 -8.97 4.63
N PRO A 392 20.60 -8.91 3.34
CA PRO A 392 19.58 -8.96 2.30
C PRO A 392 18.74 -10.24 2.43
N ALA A 393 17.42 -10.11 2.31
CA ALA A 393 16.54 -11.25 2.20
C ALA A 393 16.69 -11.87 0.82
N TRP A 394 17.19 -13.10 0.77
CA TRP A 394 17.41 -13.81 -0.48
C TRP A 394 16.08 -14.36 -1.05
N GLY A 395 15.83 -14.11 -2.34
CA GLY A 395 14.68 -14.66 -3.07
C GLY A 395 13.94 -13.62 -3.91
N SER A 396 13.30 -14.09 -4.99
CA SER A 396 12.46 -13.27 -5.85
C SER A 396 11.21 -12.79 -5.09
N PRO A 397 10.91 -11.48 -5.07
CA PRO A 397 9.75 -10.96 -4.33
C PRO A 397 8.44 -11.44 -4.95
N LEU A 398 7.47 -11.78 -4.11
CA LEU A 398 6.07 -11.96 -4.53
C LEU A 398 5.50 -10.58 -4.88
N ARG A 399 4.98 -10.42 -6.10
CA ARG A 399 4.34 -9.15 -6.48
C ARG A 399 2.93 -9.11 -5.96
N LEU A 400 2.61 -8.03 -5.25
CA LEU A 400 1.30 -7.78 -4.68
C LEU A 400 0.76 -6.47 -5.23
N ARG A 401 -0.55 -6.43 -5.43
CA ARG A 401 -1.30 -5.19 -5.61
C ARG A 401 -2.05 -4.90 -4.33
N ALA A 402 -2.15 -3.62 -3.99
CA ALA A 402 -3.11 -3.20 -2.99
C ALA A 402 -4.04 -2.18 -3.61
N THR A 403 -5.29 -2.18 -3.18
CA THR A 403 -6.25 -1.14 -3.56
C THR A 403 -6.77 -0.47 -2.31
N CYS A 404 -7.03 0.83 -2.44
CA CYS A 404 -7.68 1.63 -1.42
C CYS A 404 -8.83 2.36 -2.10
N GLN A 405 -10.06 2.00 -1.75
CA GLN A 405 -11.26 2.61 -2.32
C GLN A 405 -12.06 3.27 -1.20
N ILE A 406 -12.39 4.54 -1.38
CA ILE A 406 -13.34 5.24 -0.52
C ILE A 406 -14.75 4.81 -0.98
N ASP A 407 -15.47 4.08 -0.14
CA ASP A 407 -16.80 3.54 -0.48
C ASP A 407 -17.88 4.59 -0.28
N THR A 408 -17.84 5.25 0.87
CA THR A 408 -18.85 6.23 1.29
C THR A 408 -18.17 7.50 1.76
N LEU A 409 -18.58 8.63 1.17
CA LEU A 409 -18.18 9.97 1.58
C LEU A 409 -19.43 10.87 1.52
N PRO A 410 -19.86 11.48 2.64
CA PRO A 410 -20.99 12.40 2.60
C PRO A 410 -20.62 13.65 1.79
N PRO A 411 -21.56 14.24 1.02
CA PRO A 411 -21.26 15.43 0.24
C PRO A 411 -21.08 16.67 1.12
N VAL A 412 -21.84 16.76 2.23
CA VAL A 412 -21.79 17.88 3.16
C VAL A 412 -21.66 17.40 4.60
N LEU A 413 -20.78 18.05 5.35
CA LEU A 413 -20.51 17.84 6.76
C LEU A 413 -20.85 19.10 7.57
N ALA A 414 -21.43 18.94 8.76
CA ALA A 414 -21.62 20.07 9.67
C ALA A 414 -20.29 20.43 10.34
N ALA A 415 -20.13 21.69 10.77
CA ALA A 415 -18.86 22.24 11.26
C ALA A 415 -18.17 21.40 12.36
N SER A 416 -18.94 20.79 13.25
CA SER A 416 -18.44 20.02 14.39
C SER A 416 -18.65 18.50 14.24
N SER A 417 -19.22 18.04 13.13
CA SER A 417 -19.41 16.61 12.91
C SER A 417 -18.11 15.98 12.44
N PRO A 418 -17.69 14.83 12.99
CA PRO A 418 -16.58 14.10 12.42
C PRO A 418 -16.96 13.58 11.03
N LEU A 419 -15.99 13.51 10.12
CA LEU A 419 -16.15 12.94 8.79
C LEU A 419 -16.22 11.40 8.92
N PRO A 420 -17.37 10.76 8.65
CA PRO A 420 -17.42 9.31 8.58
C PRO A 420 -16.70 8.83 7.32
N LEU A 421 -15.81 7.86 7.49
CA LEU A 421 -15.09 7.21 6.41
C LEU A 421 -15.37 5.72 6.43
N GLN A 422 -15.74 5.21 5.25
CA GLN A 422 -15.67 3.79 4.96
C GLN A 422 -14.73 3.59 3.78
N VAL A 423 -13.69 2.80 3.99
CA VAL A 423 -12.65 2.52 3.02
C VAL A 423 -12.52 1.02 2.87
N THR A 424 -12.56 0.50 1.65
CA THR A 424 -12.23 -0.89 1.35
C THR A 424 -10.77 -0.97 0.93
N VAL A 425 -10.00 -1.75 1.69
CA VAL A 425 -8.58 -2.02 1.42
C VAL A 425 -8.40 -3.48 1.05
N THR A 426 -7.79 -3.74 -0.10
CA THR A 426 -7.34 -5.09 -0.47
C THR A 426 -5.82 -5.11 -0.53
N VAL A 427 -5.20 -6.19 -0.05
CA VAL A 427 -3.74 -6.37 -0.05
C VAL A 427 -3.41 -7.76 -0.56
N GLY A 428 -3.00 -7.83 -1.82
CA GLY A 428 -2.74 -9.08 -2.52
C GLY A 428 -3.99 -9.95 -2.69
N ASP A 429 -3.76 -11.19 -3.13
CA ASP A 429 -4.75 -12.25 -3.19
C ASP A 429 -4.74 -13.08 -1.88
N ASP A 430 -5.49 -14.19 -1.81
CA ASP A 430 -5.61 -15.07 -0.63
C ASP A 430 -4.29 -15.55 -0.02
N ASP A 431 -3.18 -15.46 -0.75
CA ASP A 431 -1.86 -15.95 -0.34
C ASP A 431 -0.90 -14.85 0.11
N SER A 432 -1.38 -13.61 0.29
CA SER A 432 -0.60 -12.58 0.94
C SER A 432 -0.30 -12.96 2.40
N ASP A 433 0.91 -12.63 2.85
CA ASP A 433 1.40 -13.01 4.16
C ASP A 433 0.48 -12.49 5.28
N GLU A 434 0.08 -13.35 6.22
CA GLU A 434 -0.80 -12.94 7.31
C GLU A 434 -0.19 -11.83 8.17
N ARG A 435 1.14 -11.82 8.34
CA ARG A 435 1.86 -10.77 9.08
C ARG A 435 1.71 -9.41 8.40
N LEU A 436 1.79 -9.39 7.06
CA LEU A 436 1.57 -8.19 6.26
C LEU A 436 0.14 -7.66 6.47
N ARG A 437 -0.87 -8.54 6.42
CA ARG A 437 -2.26 -8.17 6.70
C ARG A 437 -2.43 -7.67 8.14
N ALA A 438 -1.79 -8.32 9.11
CA ALA A 438 -1.91 -8.01 10.54
C ALA A 438 -1.38 -6.61 10.91
N VAL A 439 -0.37 -6.10 10.19
CA VAL A 439 0.22 -4.77 10.43
C VAL A 439 -0.18 -3.71 9.41
N THR A 440 -1.02 -4.06 8.42
CA THR A 440 -1.54 -3.08 7.47
C THR A 440 -2.53 -2.15 8.14
N ARG A 441 -2.33 -0.84 8.01
CA ARG A 441 -3.18 0.21 8.58
C ARG A 441 -3.54 1.24 7.51
N VAL A 442 -4.70 1.86 7.66
CA VAL A 442 -5.08 3.04 6.88
C VAL A 442 -4.82 4.26 7.75
N LEU A 443 -3.88 5.09 7.34
CA LEU A 443 -3.59 6.36 7.99
C LEU A 443 -4.33 7.48 7.28
N ALA A 444 -4.99 8.33 8.06
CA ALA A 444 -5.70 9.51 7.64
C ALA A 444 -4.91 10.74 8.11
N ARG A 445 -4.23 11.39 7.16
CA ARG A 445 -3.36 12.54 7.39
C ARG A 445 -4.01 13.81 6.86
N GLN A 446 -4.18 14.80 7.73
CA GLN A 446 -4.74 16.10 7.37
C GLN A 446 -3.62 17.09 7.06
N VAL A 447 -3.74 17.82 5.96
CA VAL A 447 -2.76 18.83 5.55
C VAL A 447 -3.40 20.19 5.31
N ASN A 448 -2.67 21.25 5.63
CA ASN A 448 -3.08 22.64 5.37
C ASN A 448 -2.73 23.06 3.93
N ALA A 449 -3.04 24.32 3.59
CA ALA A 449 -2.77 24.88 2.26
C ALA A 449 -1.28 25.00 1.93
N ALA A 450 -0.40 25.10 2.93
CA ALA A 450 1.05 25.11 2.77
C ALA A 450 1.64 23.70 2.57
N GLY A 451 0.83 22.64 2.72
CA GLY A 451 1.27 21.25 2.63
C GLY A 451 1.81 20.68 3.94
N GLU A 452 1.67 21.40 5.04
CA GLU A 452 2.12 20.95 6.37
C GLU A 452 1.12 19.97 6.98
N SER A 453 1.64 18.97 7.68
CA SER A 453 0.82 17.96 8.37
C SER A 453 0.24 18.53 9.65
N LEU A 454 -1.08 18.57 9.74
CA LEU A 454 -1.83 19.11 10.89
C LEU A 454 -2.12 18.03 11.94
N SER A 455 -2.54 16.85 11.49
CA SER A 455 -2.89 15.72 12.36
C SER A 455 -2.87 14.41 11.59
N GLU A 456 -2.62 13.32 12.29
CA GLU A 456 -2.67 11.96 11.75
C GLU A 456 -3.55 11.08 12.66
N SER A 457 -4.33 10.20 12.06
CA SER A 457 -5.18 9.23 12.75
C SER A 457 -5.22 7.91 11.99
N THR A 458 -5.52 6.81 12.68
CA THR A 458 -5.69 5.49 12.04
C THR A 458 -7.17 5.19 11.85
N ILE A 459 -7.55 4.67 10.68
CA ILE A 459 -8.92 4.28 10.34
C ILE A 459 -9.09 2.76 10.50
N GLY A 460 -10.13 2.36 11.23
CA GLY A 460 -10.50 0.96 11.45
C GLY A 460 -9.62 0.21 12.47
N ALA A 461 -9.97 -1.05 12.72
CA ALA A 461 -9.30 -1.92 13.69
C ALA A 461 -7.98 -2.54 13.19
N GLY A 462 -7.45 -2.06 12.06
CA GLY A 462 -6.14 -2.47 11.55
C GLY A 462 -6.10 -3.84 10.88
N ARG A 463 -7.10 -4.19 10.08
CA ARG A 463 -7.01 -5.32 9.14
C ARG A 463 -7.50 -4.89 7.76
N PRO A 464 -6.87 -5.36 6.66
CA PRO A 464 -7.41 -5.21 5.32
C PRO A 464 -8.85 -5.72 5.23
N GLY A 465 -9.63 -5.12 4.34
CA GLY A 465 -11.07 -5.29 4.22
C GLY A 465 -11.78 -3.96 4.37
N VAL A 466 -13.00 -3.98 4.90
CA VAL A 466 -13.79 -2.77 5.15
C VAL A 466 -13.34 -2.10 6.44
N CYS A 467 -12.60 -1.01 6.32
CA CYS A 467 -12.18 -0.15 7.42
C CYS A 467 -13.21 0.98 7.60
N ARG A 468 -13.69 1.15 8.84
CA ARG A 468 -14.59 2.24 9.22
C ARG A 468 -13.96 3.08 10.31
N GLY A 469 -14.13 4.39 10.23
CA GLY A 469 -13.66 5.33 11.24
C GLY A 469 -14.25 6.71 11.04
N GLU A 470 -13.98 7.57 12.00
CA GLU A 470 -14.43 8.95 12.03
C GLU A 470 -13.23 9.87 12.20
N VAL A 471 -13.14 10.91 11.38
CA VAL A 471 -12.04 11.88 11.43
C VAL A 471 -12.59 13.26 11.77
N VAL A 472 -12.18 13.81 12.90
CA VAL A 472 -12.47 15.21 13.24
C VAL A 472 -11.59 16.10 12.36
N LEU A 473 -12.22 16.86 11.46
CA LEU A 473 -11.49 17.73 10.53
C LEU A 473 -10.90 18.94 11.28
N HIS A 474 -9.61 19.16 11.10
CA HIS A 474 -8.94 20.35 11.63
C HIS A 474 -9.48 21.61 10.92
N PRO A 475 -9.63 22.76 11.61
CA PRO A 475 -10.15 24.00 11.00
C PRO A 475 -9.35 24.51 9.80
N GLU A 476 -8.06 24.17 9.72
CA GLU A 476 -7.17 24.58 8.61
C GLU A 476 -6.95 23.49 7.55
N ALA A 477 -7.51 22.29 7.72
CA ALA A 477 -7.30 21.20 6.79
C ALA A 477 -7.92 21.52 5.42
N VAL A 478 -7.16 21.46 4.34
CA VAL A 478 -7.66 21.61 2.97
C VAL A 478 -7.68 20.28 2.22
N ARG A 479 -6.87 19.32 2.66
CA ARG A 479 -6.88 17.95 2.14
C ARG A 479 -6.76 16.95 3.28
N LEU A 480 -7.42 15.82 3.08
CA LEU A 480 -7.27 14.60 3.86
C LEU A 480 -6.68 13.53 2.94
N SER A 481 -5.51 13.02 3.29
CA SER A 481 -4.82 11.96 2.56
C SER A 481 -5.02 10.63 3.28
N LEU A 482 -5.52 9.62 2.58
CA LEU A 482 -5.68 8.26 3.06
C LEU A 482 -4.56 7.39 2.50
N GLU A 483 -3.70 6.92 3.39
CA GLU A 483 -2.49 6.17 3.07
C GLU A 483 -2.58 4.75 3.64
N VAL A 484 -2.51 3.74 2.77
CA VAL A 484 -2.41 2.35 3.22
C VAL A 484 -0.94 2.05 3.47
N ARG A 485 -0.60 1.73 4.73
CA ARG A 485 0.78 1.46 5.13
C ARG A 485 0.94 0.12 5.83
N ALA A 486 2.12 -0.50 5.66
CA ALA A 486 2.56 -1.64 6.47
C ALA A 486 4.04 -1.49 6.85
N GLY A 487 4.36 -1.69 8.12
CA GLY A 487 5.73 -1.54 8.64
C GLY A 487 6.33 -0.13 8.51
N GLY A 488 5.54 0.85 8.04
CA GLY A 488 5.96 2.22 7.68
C GLY A 488 5.95 2.50 6.17
N ALA A 489 5.99 1.48 5.32
CA ALA A 489 5.99 1.64 3.87
C ALA A 489 4.58 1.90 3.31
N LEU A 490 4.50 2.73 2.28
CA LEU A 490 3.26 3.02 1.55
C LEU A 490 2.97 1.90 0.55
N LEU A 491 1.78 1.29 0.63
CA LEU A 491 1.38 0.15 -0.19
C LEU A 491 0.58 0.56 -1.45
N THR A 492 -0.13 1.69 -1.39
CA THR A 492 -0.93 2.24 -2.50
C THR A 492 -0.64 3.73 -2.66
N PRO A 493 -0.83 4.31 -3.86
CA PRO A 493 -0.94 5.75 -4.00
C PRO A 493 -2.01 6.30 -3.04
N ALA A 494 -1.69 7.42 -2.39
CA ALA A 494 -2.58 7.99 -1.38
C ALA A 494 -3.89 8.47 -2.02
N GLN A 495 -5.03 8.13 -1.42
CA GLN A 495 -6.33 8.63 -1.86
C GLN A 495 -6.58 9.99 -1.20
N VAL A 496 -6.83 11.02 -2.01
CA VAL A 496 -7.00 12.39 -1.51
C VAL A 496 -8.47 12.78 -1.52
N VAL A 497 -8.92 13.30 -0.38
CA VAL A 497 -10.20 13.98 -0.22
C VAL A 497 -9.94 15.46 0.04
N ARG A 498 -10.45 16.32 -0.83
CA ARG A 498 -10.43 17.77 -0.65
C ARG A 498 -11.50 18.21 0.34
N VAL A 499 -11.11 19.09 1.24
CA VAL A 499 -12.00 19.71 2.24
C VAL A 499 -12.34 21.12 1.76
N VAL A 500 -13.58 21.33 1.31
CA VAL A 500 -14.05 22.62 0.81
C VAL A 500 -15.00 23.23 1.83
N ARG A 501 -14.56 24.29 2.50
CA ARG A 501 -15.42 25.02 3.44
C ARG A 501 -16.34 25.96 2.70
N SER A 502 -17.51 26.26 3.28
CA SER A 502 -18.49 27.16 2.66
C SER A 502 -17.98 28.59 2.40
N ASP A 503 -16.90 29.02 3.05
CA ASP A 503 -16.23 30.30 2.83
C ASP A 503 -15.06 30.24 1.82
N ALA A 504 -14.76 29.05 1.29
CA ALA A 504 -13.82 28.88 0.20
C ALA A 504 -14.51 29.00 -1.18
N GLY A 505 -13.71 29.27 -2.21
CA GLY A 505 -14.19 29.33 -3.58
C GLY A 505 -14.67 27.97 -4.10
N LEU A 506 -15.87 27.93 -4.68
CA LEU A 506 -16.44 26.72 -5.29
C LEU A 506 -16.08 26.52 -6.76
N SER A 507 -15.23 27.40 -7.34
CA SER A 507 -14.87 27.34 -8.76
C SER A 507 -14.37 25.95 -9.16
N GLY A 508 -14.89 25.46 -10.30
CA GLY A 508 -14.51 24.16 -10.86
C GLY A 508 -15.04 22.94 -10.10
N LEU A 509 -15.95 23.11 -9.14
CA LEU A 509 -16.65 22.00 -8.48
C LEU A 509 -17.56 21.27 -9.47
N ARG A 510 -17.46 19.95 -9.51
CA ARG A 510 -18.22 19.07 -10.40
C ARG A 510 -18.90 17.97 -9.60
N ALA A 511 -20.06 17.51 -10.07
CA ALA A 511 -20.77 16.36 -9.52
C ALA A 511 -20.66 15.17 -10.48
N ALA A 512 -20.40 13.98 -9.94
CA ALA A 512 -20.37 12.74 -10.71
C ALA A 512 -20.88 11.58 -9.84
N GLY A 513 -21.95 10.91 -10.31
CA GLY A 513 -22.62 9.87 -9.52
C GLY A 513 -23.17 10.43 -8.21
N VAL A 514 -22.62 9.95 -7.10
CA VAL A 514 -22.98 10.35 -5.72
C VAL A 514 -21.91 11.21 -5.04
N SER A 515 -20.92 11.66 -5.79
CA SER A 515 -19.73 12.33 -5.26
C SER A 515 -19.47 13.68 -5.90
N LEU A 516 -18.76 14.53 -5.16
CA LEU A 516 -18.27 15.82 -5.63
C LEU A 516 -16.79 15.72 -5.94
N PHE A 517 -16.35 16.50 -6.92
CA PHE A 517 -14.96 16.58 -7.34
C PHE A 517 -14.55 18.03 -7.58
N GLN A 518 -13.33 18.39 -7.21
CA GLN A 518 -12.71 19.67 -7.55
C GLN A 518 -11.25 19.41 -7.90
N GLU A 519 -10.80 19.93 -9.05
CA GLU A 519 -9.44 19.68 -9.58
C GLU A 519 -9.12 18.17 -9.74
N GLY A 520 -10.13 17.33 -9.98
CA GLY A 520 -9.97 15.87 -10.13
C GLY A 520 -9.92 15.09 -8.82
N GLU A 521 -9.87 15.74 -7.66
CA GLU A 521 -9.91 15.12 -6.33
C GLU A 521 -11.35 15.00 -5.84
N ARG A 522 -11.69 13.91 -5.12
CA ARG A 522 -12.99 13.82 -4.43
C ARG A 522 -13.09 14.92 -3.38
N ALA A 523 -14.24 15.56 -3.25
CA ALA A 523 -14.46 16.67 -2.34
C ALA A 523 -15.54 16.36 -1.30
N VAL A 524 -15.32 16.85 -0.07
CA VAL A 524 -16.34 16.98 0.96
C VAL A 524 -16.54 18.46 1.28
N LEU A 525 -17.79 18.88 1.35
CA LEU A 525 -18.18 20.24 1.68
C LEU A 525 -18.37 20.37 3.20
N VAL A 526 -17.88 21.44 3.80
CA VAL A 526 -17.97 21.65 5.25
C VAL A 526 -18.66 22.98 5.55
N CYS A 527 -19.78 22.91 6.28
CA CYS A 527 -20.48 24.10 6.75
C CYS A 527 -19.64 24.84 7.79
N GLN A 528 -19.82 26.16 7.86
CA GLN A 528 -19.42 26.92 9.04
C GLN A 528 -20.44 26.72 10.18
N PRO A 529 -20.08 27.00 11.45
CA PRO A 529 -21.03 26.98 12.55
C PRO A 529 -22.26 27.83 12.24
N LEU A 530 -23.44 27.38 12.69
CA LEU A 530 -24.69 28.09 12.44
C LEU A 530 -24.68 29.44 13.18
N ARG A 531 -24.52 30.52 12.40
CA ARG A 531 -24.51 31.91 12.85
C ARG A 531 -25.15 32.81 11.80
N ALA A 532 -25.58 34.00 12.21
CA ALA A 532 -26.07 35.01 11.28
C ALA A 532 -25.03 35.28 10.17
N LEU A 533 -25.51 35.36 8.93
CA LEU A 533 -24.68 35.67 7.77
C LEU A 533 -24.26 37.14 7.80
N PRO A 534 -23.10 37.48 7.22
CA PRO A 534 -22.71 38.87 7.07
C PRO A 534 -23.76 39.63 6.24
N PRO A 535 -23.98 40.94 6.53
CA PRO A 535 -24.90 41.75 5.75
C PRO A 535 -24.42 41.80 4.29
N GLY A 536 -25.31 41.44 3.36
CA GLY A 536 -24.96 41.47 1.93
C GLY A 536 -24.86 42.88 1.34
N PRO A 537 -24.45 43.01 0.07
CA PRO A 537 -24.12 44.29 -0.58
C PRO A 537 -25.26 45.31 -0.51
N THR A 538 -24.93 46.55 -0.10
CA THR A 538 -25.87 47.67 0.10
C THR A 538 -26.39 48.27 -1.22
N GLU A 539 -25.69 48.05 -2.33
CA GLU A 539 -26.08 48.53 -3.66
C GLU A 539 -27.32 47.81 -4.23
N PRO A 540 -28.06 48.44 -5.15
CA PRO A 540 -29.30 47.87 -5.69
C PRO A 540 -29.04 46.55 -6.44
N ALA A 541 -29.87 45.55 -6.10
CA ALA A 541 -29.82 44.21 -6.69
C ALA A 541 -30.31 44.24 -8.14
N GLY A 542 -29.43 43.99 -9.09
CA GLY A 542 -29.75 43.89 -10.52
C GLY A 542 -29.60 42.49 -11.08
N ARG A 543 -28.88 41.59 -10.38
CA ARG A 543 -28.56 40.24 -10.85
C ARG A 543 -29.12 39.21 -9.88
N LEU A 544 -30.17 38.53 -10.29
CA LEU A 544 -30.88 37.53 -9.49
C LEU A 544 -30.46 36.13 -9.94
N GLY A 545 -29.74 35.40 -9.08
CA GLY A 545 -29.49 33.98 -9.26
C GLY A 545 -30.68 33.14 -8.80
N LEU A 546 -31.02 32.11 -9.56
CA LEU A 546 -32.03 31.12 -9.19
C LEU A 546 -31.41 29.72 -9.33
N LEU A 547 -31.25 29.03 -8.20
CA LEU A 547 -30.89 27.62 -8.17
C LEU A 547 -32.17 26.80 -7.97
N ASP A 548 -32.55 26.01 -8.97
CA ASP A 548 -33.92 25.50 -9.09
C ASP A 548 -34.02 23.99 -9.29
N ASP A 549 -34.73 23.32 -8.37
CA ASP A 549 -35.13 21.91 -8.49
C ASP A 549 -36.65 21.70 -8.35
N ILE A 550 -37.45 22.74 -8.57
CA ILE A 550 -38.91 22.69 -8.42
C ILE A 550 -39.69 23.42 -9.51
N CYS A 551 -39.28 24.63 -9.90
CA CYS A 551 -40.08 25.55 -10.70
C CYS A 551 -40.06 25.15 -12.18
N ALA A 552 -38.88 25.06 -12.80
CA ALA A 552 -38.72 24.84 -14.24
C ALA A 552 -37.61 23.82 -14.58
N ILE A 553 -37.69 22.63 -13.99
CA ILE A 553 -36.69 21.54 -14.10
C ILE A 553 -36.68 20.88 -15.50
N LEU A 554 -37.86 20.61 -16.07
CA LEU A 554 -38.03 19.88 -17.34
C LEU A 554 -39.19 20.49 -18.15
N GLU A 555 -39.16 20.30 -19.47
CA GLU A 555 -40.31 20.58 -20.34
C GLU A 555 -41.39 19.50 -20.14
N THR A 556 -42.47 19.85 -19.45
CA THR A 556 -43.67 18.99 -19.32
C THR A 556 -44.81 19.56 -20.17
N PRO A 557 -45.79 18.74 -20.60
CA PRO A 557 -46.95 19.23 -21.32
C PRO A 557 -47.67 20.36 -20.57
N GLY A 558 -47.77 21.54 -21.19
CA GLY A 558 -48.34 22.74 -20.56
C GLY A 558 -47.39 23.47 -19.58
N ALA A 559 -46.07 23.26 -19.70
CA ALA A 559 -45.06 23.83 -18.83
C ALA A 559 -43.96 24.55 -19.64
N SER A 560 -44.31 25.67 -20.28
CA SER A 560 -43.47 26.50 -21.16
C SER A 560 -42.96 27.79 -20.50
N LEU A 561 -43.54 28.16 -19.36
CA LEU A 561 -43.20 29.35 -18.59
C LEU A 561 -41.86 29.14 -17.88
N LEU A 562 -40.98 30.12 -18.03
CA LEU A 562 -39.67 30.13 -17.39
C LEU A 562 -39.60 31.28 -16.36
N PRO A 563 -38.93 31.11 -15.22
CA PRO A 563 -38.88 32.12 -14.15
C PRO A 563 -38.37 33.49 -14.59
N GLU A 564 -37.43 33.54 -15.54
CA GLU A 564 -36.81 34.77 -16.05
C GLU A 564 -37.82 35.68 -16.76
N ARG A 565 -38.97 35.13 -17.19
CA ARG A 565 -40.05 35.88 -17.85
C ARG A 565 -40.95 36.64 -16.89
N LEU A 566 -40.92 36.32 -15.59
CA LEU A 566 -41.84 36.89 -14.60
C LEU A 566 -41.11 37.49 -13.39
N VAL A 567 -40.13 36.79 -12.84
CA VAL A 567 -39.45 37.22 -11.62
C VAL A 567 -38.54 38.40 -11.93
N GLY A 568 -38.66 39.49 -11.16
CA GLY A 568 -37.83 40.68 -11.30
C GLY A 568 -38.18 41.59 -12.47
N GLN A 569 -39.22 41.27 -13.26
CA GLN A 569 -39.66 42.10 -14.38
C GLN A 569 -40.36 43.39 -13.92
N SER A 570 -40.97 43.35 -12.73
CA SER A 570 -41.62 44.51 -12.11
C SER A 570 -40.62 45.48 -11.47
N TRP A 571 -39.33 45.13 -11.41
CA TRP A 571 -38.30 45.94 -10.77
C TRP A 571 -37.86 47.08 -11.69
N THR A 572 -37.31 48.14 -11.12
CA THR A 572 -36.81 49.29 -11.88
C THR A 572 -35.36 49.58 -11.52
N PRO A 573 -34.38 49.24 -12.39
CA PRO A 573 -34.54 48.50 -13.66
C PRO A 573 -34.91 47.01 -13.46
N PRO A 574 -35.45 46.32 -14.49
CA PRO A 574 -35.73 44.89 -14.42
C PRO A 574 -34.47 44.07 -14.06
N ALA A 575 -34.65 42.99 -13.29
CA ALA A 575 -33.56 42.13 -12.89
C ALA A 575 -33.02 41.28 -14.07
N LEU A 576 -31.71 41.11 -14.14
CA LEU A 576 -31.07 40.04 -14.90
C LEU A 576 -31.19 38.73 -14.12
N VAL A 577 -32.07 37.84 -14.54
CA VAL A 577 -32.24 36.52 -13.92
C VAL A 577 -31.26 35.52 -14.53
N LEU A 578 -30.47 34.88 -13.68
CA LEU A 578 -29.47 33.85 -13.99
C LEU A 578 -29.94 32.55 -13.37
N ARG A 579 -30.27 31.53 -14.17
CA ARG A 579 -30.84 30.29 -13.66
C ARG A 579 -29.89 29.11 -13.87
N GLU A 580 -29.79 28.29 -12.83
CA GLU A 580 -29.21 26.96 -12.87
C GLU A 580 -30.28 25.97 -12.39
N SER A 581 -30.74 25.10 -13.29
CA SER A 581 -31.72 24.06 -12.95
C SER A 581 -31.03 22.70 -12.82
N LEU A 582 -31.49 21.92 -11.85
CA LEU A 582 -30.97 20.57 -11.63
C LEU A 582 -31.67 19.58 -12.56
N SER A 583 -30.97 18.53 -12.97
CA SER A 583 -31.59 17.40 -13.65
C SER A 583 -32.43 16.56 -12.68
N ASP A 584 -33.35 15.75 -13.20
CA ASP A 584 -34.04 14.74 -12.40
C ASP A 584 -33.16 13.49 -12.14
N GLY A 585 -31.90 13.49 -12.58
CA GLY A 585 -30.92 12.42 -12.39
C GLY A 585 -31.08 11.18 -13.29
N VAL A 586 -32.00 11.18 -14.26
CA VAL A 586 -32.30 10.01 -15.11
C VAL A 586 -31.36 9.89 -16.33
N GLY A 587 -30.76 10.99 -16.79
CA GLY A 587 -29.89 11.03 -17.98
C GLY A 587 -28.41 10.75 -17.72
N ASP A 588 -27.82 11.42 -16.72
CA ASP A 588 -26.36 11.49 -16.55
C ASP A 588 -25.81 10.66 -15.37
N GLY A 589 -26.68 9.93 -14.66
CA GLY A 589 -26.30 9.12 -13.50
C GLY A 589 -25.87 9.93 -12.26
N VAL A 590 -25.95 11.26 -12.29
CA VAL A 590 -25.67 12.16 -11.17
C VAL A 590 -26.89 12.31 -10.28
N LEU A 591 -26.72 12.19 -8.96
CA LEU A 591 -27.82 12.41 -8.02
C LEU A 591 -28.04 13.90 -7.74
N PRO A 592 -29.31 14.38 -7.68
CA PRO A 592 -29.61 15.77 -7.35
C PRO A 592 -29.05 16.25 -6.01
N GLY A 593 -28.89 15.30 -5.07
CA GLY A 593 -28.28 15.58 -3.76
C GLY A 593 -26.84 16.07 -3.82
N VAL A 594 -26.13 15.88 -4.94
CA VAL A 594 -24.79 16.44 -5.17
C VAL A 594 -24.75 17.47 -6.31
N GLU A 595 -25.63 17.34 -7.31
CA GLU A 595 -25.65 18.24 -8.47
C GLU A 595 -25.81 19.72 -8.09
N LYS A 596 -26.64 20.02 -7.09
CA LYS A 596 -26.93 21.39 -6.63
C LYS A 596 -25.70 22.19 -6.21
N PHE A 597 -24.65 21.53 -5.71
CA PHE A 597 -23.43 22.23 -5.31
C PHE A 597 -22.60 22.64 -6.52
N ALA A 598 -22.50 21.77 -7.53
CA ALA A 598 -21.84 22.08 -8.79
C ALA A 598 -22.63 23.15 -9.58
N ALA A 599 -23.97 23.08 -9.54
CA ALA A 599 -24.84 24.09 -10.12
C ALA A 599 -24.70 25.44 -9.40
N LEU A 600 -24.63 25.46 -8.06
CA LEU A 600 -24.33 26.69 -7.32
C LEU A 600 -22.97 27.27 -7.72
N ALA A 601 -21.93 26.44 -7.88
CA ALA A 601 -20.61 26.91 -8.29
C ALA A 601 -20.67 27.69 -9.62
N ARG A 602 -21.33 27.14 -10.64
CA ARG A 602 -21.56 27.83 -11.94
C ARG A 602 -22.38 29.10 -11.78
N LEU A 603 -23.42 29.06 -10.95
CA LEU A 603 -24.25 30.23 -10.67
C LEU A 603 -23.43 31.36 -10.05
N LEU A 604 -22.55 31.06 -9.09
CA LEU A 604 -21.70 32.04 -8.41
C LEU A 604 -20.59 32.58 -9.30
N GLU A 605 -20.10 31.82 -10.28
CA GLU A 605 -19.17 32.34 -11.32
C GLU A 605 -19.79 33.50 -12.11
N MET A 606 -21.11 33.50 -12.28
CA MET A 606 -21.82 34.60 -12.90
C MET A 606 -21.98 35.81 -11.96
N ARG A 607 -21.56 35.77 -10.69
CA ARG A 607 -21.61 36.87 -9.70
C ARG A 607 -23.02 37.50 -9.51
N PRO A 608 -24.03 36.72 -9.08
CA PRO A 608 -25.35 37.25 -8.72
C PRO A 608 -25.28 38.10 -7.43
N ASP A 609 -26.16 39.08 -7.30
CA ASP A 609 -26.28 39.91 -6.08
C ASP A 609 -27.15 39.22 -5.02
N THR A 610 -28.14 38.45 -5.47
CA THR A 610 -29.09 37.71 -4.64
C THR A 610 -29.31 36.34 -5.26
N VAL A 611 -29.35 35.28 -4.47
CA VAL A 611 -29.56 33.91 -4.93
C VAL A 611 -30.76 33.31 -4.22
N VAL A 612 -31.78 32.95 -4.99
CA VAL A 612 -32.91 32.16 -4.50
C VAL A 612 -32.52 30.69 -4.55
N LEU A 613 -32.49 30.05 -3.38
CA LEU A 613 -32.22 28.64 -3.19
C LEU A 613 -33.56 27.88 -3.19
N ALA A 614 -34.05 27.59 -4.39
CA ALA A 614 -35.27 26.81 -4.64
C ALA A 614 -34.91 25.33 -4.87
N VAL A 615 -34.18 24.75 -3.91
CA VAL A 615 -33.67 23.37 -3.99
C VAL A 615 -34.09 22.52 -2.78
N GLY A 616 -34.11 21.21 -2.98
CA GLY A 616 -34.44 20.20 -1.96
C GLY A 616 -35.70 19.40 -2.29
N ALA A 617 -36.48 19.78 -3.31
CA ALA A 617 -37.66 19.03 -3.72
C ALA A 617 -37.27 17.66 -4.28
N ALA A 618 -36.20 17.58 -5.07
CA ALA A 618 -35.70 16.34 -5.65
C ALA A 618 -35.13 15.38 -4.59
N ASP A 619 -34.51 15.92 -3.53
CA ASP A 619 -33.99 15.15 -2.40
C ASP A 619 -35.12 14.58 -1.52
N LEU A 620 -36.13 15.40 -1.20
CA LEU A 620 -37.27 14.99 -0.38
C LEU A 620 -38.12 13.91 -1.08
N ARG A 621 -38.34 14.04 -2.39
CA ARG A 621 -39.04 13.00 -3.19
C ARG A 621 -38.31 11.67 -3.21
N ARG A 622 -36.99 11.67 -3.06
CA ARG A 622 -36.15 10.46 -2.92
C ARG A 622 -36.09 9.92 -1.49
N GLY A 623 -36.78 10.55 -0.54
CA GLY A 623 -36.81 10.12 0.85
C GLY A 623 -35.54 10.47 1.64
N ARG A 624 -34.72 11.43 1.19
CA ARG A 624 -33.59 11.88 2.00
C ARG A 624 -34.08 12.53 3.31
N PRO A 625 -33.37 12.30 4.44
CA PRO A 625 -33.77 12.88 5.71
C PRO A 625 -33.78 14.42 5.66
N VAL A 626 -34.82 15.03 6.23
CA VAL A 626 -35.00 16.49 6.25
C VAL A 626 -33.78 17.21 6.86
N ALA A 627 -33.20 16.64 7.91
CA ALA A 627 -32.02 17.21 8.55
C ALA A 627 -30.81 17.32 7.61
N GLU A 628 -30.62 16.35 6.69
CA GLU A 628 -29.56 16.42 5.70
C GLU A 628 -29.86 17.48 4.64
N VAL A 629 -31.11 17.58 4.17
CA VAL A 629 -31.52 18.63 3.22
C VAL A 629 -31.32 20.01 3.84
N CYS A 630 -31.65 20.19 5.12
CA CYS A 630 -31.39 21.45 5.83
C CYS A 630 -29.89 21.75 6.01
N ARG A 631 -29.05 20.73 6.23
CA ARG A 631 -27.59 20.90 6.25
C ARG A 631 -27.05 21.34 4.88
N ASP A 632 -27.59 20.76 3.80
CA ASP A 632 -27.24 21.16 2.45
C ASP A 632 -27.64 22.62 2.18
N LEU A 633 -28.85 23.04 2.59
CA LEU A 633 -29.29 24.44 2.50
C LEU A 633 -28.42 25.40 3.32
N LEU A 634 -27.97 24.98 4.51
CA LEU A 634 -27.02 25.75 5.33
C LEU A 634 -25.72 25.99 4.55
N PHE A 635 -25.14 24.95 3.96
CA PHE A 635 -23.92 25.10 3.16
C PHE A 635 -24.13 26.05 1.98
N LEU A 636 -25.21 25.85 1.20
CA LEU A 636 -25.51 26.67 0.03
C LEU A 636 -25.68 28.15 0.40
N ALA A 637 -26.39 28.44 1.50
CA ALA A 637 -26.60 29.82 1.96
C ALA A 637 -25.29 30.47 2.43
N GLN A 638 -24.44 29.74 3.16
CA GLN A 638 -23.13 30.21 3.58
C GLN A 638 -22.21 30.48 2.38
N ALA A 639 -22.22 29.59 1.38
CA ALA A 639 -21.44 29.77 0.15
C ALA A 639 -21.89 30.97 -0.68
N CYS A 640 -23.20 31.23 -0.76
CA CYS A 640 -23.71 32.46 -1.38
C CYS A 640 -23.16 33.70 -0.67
N ALA A 641 -23.28 33.75 0.66
CA ALA A 641 -22.82 34.90 1.44
C ALA A 641 -21.30 35.12 1.31
N ALA A 642 -20.51 34.04 1.32
CA ALA A 642 -19.07 34.11 1.11
C ALA A 642 -18.68 34.63 -0.27
N ALA A 643 -19.46 34.31 -1.30
CA ALA A 643 -19.30 34.84 -2.65
C ALA A 643 -19.85 36.28 -2.81
N GLY A 644 -20.33 36.91 -1.73
CA GLY A 644 -20.90 38.26 -1.74
C GLY A 644 -22.36 38.34 -2.18
N ALA A 645 -23.04 37.22 -2.38
CA ALA A 645 -24.45 37.17 -2.76
C ALA A 645 -25.36 37.00 -1.54
N ARG A 646 -26.56 37.61 -1.57
CA ARG A 646 -27.58 37.42 -0.51
C ARG A 646 -28.37 36.13 -0.75
N PRO A 647 -28.31 35.12 0.12
CA PRO A 647 -29.16 33.95 -0.03
C PRO A 647 -30.60 34.26 0.36
N VAL A 648 -31.54 33.68 -0.37
CA VAL A 648 -32.98 33.68 -0.06
C VAL A 648 -33.46 32.23 -0.11
N LEU A 649 -34.00 31.72 0.99
CA LEU A 649 -34.46 30.33 1.04
C LEU A 649 -35.91 30.22 0.58
N LEU A 650 -36.24 29.18 -0.19
CA LEU A 650 -37.63 28.85 -0.52
C LEU A 650 -38.13 27.75 0.44
N ALA A 651 -39.10 28.06 1.29
CA ALA A 651 -39.79 27.02 2.06
C ALA A 651 -40.80 26.33 1.14
N LEU A 652 -40.43 25.15 0.64
CA LEU A 652 -41.14 24.42 -0.40
C LEU A 652 -42.63 24.17 -0.05
N PRO A 653 -43.55 24.26 -1.04
CA PRO A 653 -44.95 23.89 -0.86
C PRO A 653 -45.10 22.37 -0.62
N GLU A 654 -46.32 21.89 -0.38
CA GLU A 654 -46.57 20.44 -0.28
C GLU A 654 -46.24 19.75 -1.61
N LEU A 655 -45.27 18.84 -1.58
CA LEU A 655 -44.76 18.15 -2.76
C LEU A 655 -45.49 16.83 -3.01
N PRO A 656 -45.85 16.52 -4.26
CA PRO A 656 -46.37 15.20 -4.58
C PRO A 656 -45.34 14.09 -4.32
N GLY A 657 -45.80 12.97 -3.77
CA GLY A 657 -44.96 11.82 -3.42
C GLY A 657 -44.17 11.97 -2.12
N VAL A 658 -44.27 13.12 -1.44
CA VAL A 658 -43.64 13.36 -0.13
C VAL A 658 -44.73 13.37 0.96
N PRO A 659 -44.58 12.63 2.07
CA PRO A 659 -45.56 12.65 3.15
C PRO A 659 -45.80 14.08 3.67
N PRO A 660 -47.07 14.49 3.94
CA PRO A 660 -47.37 15.85 4.41
C PRO A 660 -46.62 16.26 5.68
N ALA A 661 -46.38 15.31 6.59
CA ALA A 661 -45.58 15.55 7.80
C ALA A 661 -44.12 15.90 7.47
N THR A 662 -43.52 15.21 6.51
CA THR A 662 -42.16 15.48 6.02
C THR A 662 -42.08 16.83 5.31
N SER A 663 -43.05 17.16 4.44
CA SER A 663 -43.14 18.46 3.77
C SER A 663 -43.26 19.61 4.78
N ARG A 664 -44.13 19.46 5.79
CA ARG A 664 -44.28 20.43 6.89
C ARG A 664 -42.97 20.59 7.67
N GLN A 665 -42.31 19.48 8.03
CA GLN A 665 -41.06 19.53 8.79
C GLN A 665 -39.95 20.23 8.00
N ALA A 666 -39.81 19.94 6.70
CA ALA A 666 -38.85 20.60 5.82
C ALA A 666 -39.10 22.11 5.71
N ALA A 667 -40.36 22.53 5.53
CA ALA A 667 -40.72 23.94 5.48
C ALA A 667 -40.43 24.65 6.82
N LEU A 668 -40.71 24.02 7.96
CA LEU A 668 -40.41 24.59 9.29
C LEU A 668 -38.92 24.76 9.52
N LEU A 669 -38.12 23.72 9.26
CA LEU A 669 -36.67 23.78 9.45
C LEU A 669 -35.99 24.75 8.46
N CYS A 670 -36.51 24.89 7.24
CA CYS A 670 -36.06 25.91 6.28
C CYS A 670 -36.28 27.33 6.83
N LYS A 671 -37.46 27.62 7.41
CA LYS A 671 -37.76 28.92 8.02
C LYS A 671 -36.92 29.19 9.27
N GLU A 672 -36.74 28.18 10.12
CA GLU A 672 -35.87 28.32 11.30
C GLU A 672 -34.43 28.58 10.89
N LEU A 673 -33.93 27.88 9.87
CA LEU A 673 -32.62 28.11 9.29
C LEU A 673 -32.49 29.54 8.78
N ALA A 674 -33.45 30.02 7.97
CA ALA A 674 -33.45 31.39 7.46
C ALA A 674 -33.40 32.43 8.57
N TRP A 675 -34.22 32.24 9.61
CA TRP A 675 -34.24 33.11 10.78
C TRP A 675 -32.90 33.14 11.52
N ARG A 676 -32.29 31.97 11.78
CA ARG A 676 -30.97 31.88 12.44
C ARG A 676 -29.83 32.44 11.60
N LEU A 677 -29.92 32.32 10.27
CA LEU A 677 -28.96 32.89 9.32
C LEU A 677 -29.19 34.40 9.11
N GLY A 678 -30.32 34.96 9.52
CA GLY A 678 -30.68 36.35 9.23
C GLY A 678 -30.92 36.60 7.75
N CYS A 679 -31.35 35.59 6.99
CA CYS A 679 -31.65 35.71 5.56
C CYS A 679 -33.16 35.61 5.30
N ALA A 680 -33.58 36.06 4.11
CA ALA A 680 -34.99 36.08 3.75
C ALA A 680 -35.50 34.68 3.39
N VAL A 681 -36.81 34.46 3.61
CA VAL A 681 -37.50 33.23 3.24
C VAL A 681 -38.74 33.53 2.40
N ILE A 682 -38.88 32.82 1.29
CA ILE A 682 -40.09 32.80 0.47
C ILE A 682 -40.93 31.62 0.97
N ASP A 683 -42.02 31.92 1.67
CA ASP A 683 -42.81 30.90 2.37
C ASP A 683 -43.95 30.33 1.51
N ALA A 684 -43.59 29.48 0.54
CA ALA A 684 -44.56 28.84 -0.35
C ALA A 684 -45.48 27.87 0.41
N HIS A 685 -44.98 27.16 1.43
CA HIS A 685 -45.78 26.27 2.26
C HIS A 685 -46.96 26.98 2.96
N SER A 686 -46.71 28.13 3.61
CA SER A 686 -47.79 28.88 4.25
C SER A 686 -48.66 29.62 3.24
N ALA A 687 -48.10 30.05 2.10
CA ALA A 687 -48.86 30.71 1.05
C ALA A 687 -49.90 29.76 0.43
N GLU A 688 -49.53 28.50 0.19
CA GLU A 688 -50.46 27.44 -0.22
C GLU A 688 -51.59 27.27 0.80
N ARG A 689 -51.25 27.11 2.09
CA ARG A 689 -52.24 26.92 3.17
C ARG A 689 -53.17 28.09 3.40
N ARG A 690 -52.78 29.31 3.02
CA ARG A 690 -53.63 30.52 3.08
C ARG A 690 -54.56 30.66 1.87
N GLY A 691 -54.68 29.63 1.03
CA GLY A 691 -55.56 29.61 -0.14
C GLY A 691 -54.91 30.13 -1.42
N GLY A 692 -53.58 30.28 -1.44
CA GLY A 692 -52.84 31.01 -2.49
C GLY A 692 -53.14 30.61 -3.93
N LEU A 693 -53.25 29.32 -4.25
CA LEU A 693 -53.53 28.82 -5.60
C LEU A 693 -55.05 28.73 -5.89
N ALA A 694 -55.80 29.80 -5.56
CA ALA A 694 -57.26 29.82 -5.62
C ALA A 694 -57.93 28.67 -4.83
N GLY A 695 -57.34 28.29 -3.69
CA GLY A 695 -57.84 27.21 -2.82
C GLY A 695 -57.47 25.79 -3.25
N GLU A 696 -56.78 25.59 -4.38
CA GLU A 696 -56.27 24.29 -4.80
C GLU A 696 -54.92 23.97 -4.15
N ALA A 697 -54.63 22.68 -3.93
CA ALA A 697 -53.32 22.24 -3.47
C ALA A 697 -52.27 22.40 -4.58
N PHE A 698 -51.04 22.80 -4.25
CA PHE A 698 -49.96 22.97 -5.22
C PHE A 698 -49.66 21.67 -5.96
N ALA A 699 -49.79 20.53 -5.30
CA ALA A 699 -49.65 19.21 -5.89
C ALA A 699 -50.59 18.95 -7.10
N ALA A 700 -51.71 19.66 -7.20
CA ALA A 700 -52.65 19.55 -8.33
C ALA A 700 -52.10 20.15 -9.64
N THR A 701 -51.01 20.92 -9.57
CA THR A 701 -50.37 21.53 -10.74
C THR A 701 -49.39 20.59 -11.46
N PHE A 702 -49.16 19.39 -10.92
CA PHE A 702 -48.29 18.38 -11.53
C PHE A 702 -49.11 17.45 -12.44
N SER A 703 -48.56 17.08 -13.59
CA SER A 703 -49.24 16.17 -14.53
C SER A 703 -49.33 14.74 -13.97
N VAL A 704 -50.42 14.03 -14.28
CA VAL A 704 -50.66 12.63 -13.87
C VAL A 704 -50.69 11.74 -15.11
N ALA A 705 -49.84 10.71 -15.15
CA ALA A 705 -49.85 9.68 -16.18
C ALA A 705 -50.12 8.31 -15.54
N GLY A 706 -51.20 7.63 -15.95
CA GLY A 706 -51.53 6.27 -15.48
C GLY A 706 -51.81 6.13 -13.97
N GLY A 707 -52.39 7.17 -13.34
CA GLY A 707 -52.65 7.18 -11.89
C GLY A 707 -51.41 7.45 -11.02
N ARG A 708 -50.27 7.77 -11.64
CA ARG A 708 -49.04 8.23 -10.96
C ARG A 708 -48.67 9.61 -11.46
N ILE A 709 -48.32 10.52 -10.54
CA ILE A 709 -47.89 11.87 -10.89
C ILE A 709 -46.57 11.75 -11.67
N ALA A 710 -46.50 12.31 -12.89
CA ALA A 710 -45.27 12.42 -13.64
C ALA A 710 -44.38 13.45 -12.94
N LEU A 711 -43.35 12.96 -12.25
CA LEU A 711 -42.57 13.69 -11.23
C LEU A 711 -41.65 14.81 -11.76
N ALA A 712 -41.84 15.28 -13.00
CA ALA A 712 -40.89 16.15 -13.68
C ALA A 712 -40.98 17.64 -13.27
N GLY A 713 -42.15 18.17 -12.90
CA GLY A 713 -42.33 19.58 -12.49
C GLY A 713 -43.80 20.06 -12.59
N PRO A 714 -44.13 21.24 -12.01
CA PRO A 714 -45.47 21.84 -12.13
C PRO A 714 -45.71 22.40 -13.54
N ASN A 715 -46.99 22.47 -13.94
CA ASN A 715 -47.46 23.15 -15.16
C ASN A 715 -47.36 24.68 -15.05
N ASP A 716 -47.68 25.41 -16.13
CA ASP A 716 -47.54 26.87 -16.19
C ASP A 716 -48.33 27.60 -15.10
N ARG A 717 -49.48 27.08 -14.65
CA ARG A 717 -50.23 27.65 -13.52
C ARG A 717 -49.45 27.56 -12.21
N GLY A 718 -48.83 26.41 -11.93
CA GLY A 718 -47.99 26.22 -10.74
C GLY A 718 -46.70 27.03 -10.81
N ARG A 719 -46.07 27.11 -12.00
CA ARG A 719 -44.89 27.94 -12.25
C ARG A 719 -45.19 29.42 -12.05
N GLU A 720 -46.29 29.91 -12.61
CA GLU A 720 -46.73 31.30 -12.49
C GLU A 720 -46.96 31.66 -11.02
N TRP A 721 -47.67 30.81 -10.28
CA TRP A 721 -47.89 31.04 -8.85
C TRP A 721 -46.60 31.14 -8.04
N LEU A 722 -45.65 30.22 -8.26
CA LEU A 722 -44.32 30.28 -7.62
C LEU A 722 -43.56 31.55 -8.01
N CYS A 723 -43.54 31.91 -9.30
CA CYS A 723 -42.86 33.11 -9.78
C CYS A 723 -43.46 34.39 -9.19
N GLN A 724 -44.79 34.50 -9.14
CA GLN A 724 -45.47 35.64 -8.52
C GLN A 724 -45.17 35.74 -7.01
N LEU A 725 -45.11 34.59 -6.31
CA LEU A 725 -44.75 34.56 -4.90
C LEU A 725 -43.30 35.02 -4.69
N MET A 726 -42.37 34.54 -5.53
CA MET A 726 -40.98 34.96 -5.51
C MET A 726 -40.84 36.47 -5.79
N ASP A 727 -41.51 36.97 -6.83
CA ASP A 727 -41.43 38.39 -7.22
C ASP A 727 -41.91 39.32 -6.11
N ARG A 728 -43.06 39.02 -5.49
CA ARG A 728 -43.59 39.80 -4.35
C ARG A 728 -42.63 39.80 -3.16
N ALA A 729 -42.17 38.62 -2.76
CA ALA A 729 -41.29 38.48 -1.60
C ALA A 729 -39.94 39.20 -1.81
N LEU A 730 -39.40 39.16 -3.03
CA LEU A 730 -38.16 39.84 -3.36
C LEU A 730 -38.34 41.35 -3.53
N ALA A 731 -39.48 41.82 -4.06
CA ALA A 731 -39.80 43.24 -4.15
C ALA A 731 -39.91 43.90 -2.77
N ASP A 732 -40.52 43.21 -1.80
CA ASP A 732 -40.57 43.68 -0.40
C ASP A 732 -39.16 43.86 0.18
N LEU A 733 -38.23 42.94 -0.13
CA LEU A 733 -36.83 43.04 0.28
C LEU A 733 -36.09 44.20 -0.39
N GLN A 734 -36.50 44.64 -1.58
CA GLN A 734 -35.97 45.84 -2.22
C GLN A 734 -36.54 47.12 -1.62
N ALA A 735 -37.83 47.13 -1.27
CA ALA A 735 -38.50 48.28 -0.69
C ALA A 735 -37.92 48.66 0.69
N VAL A 736 -37.63 47.66 1.53
CA VAL A 736 -36.97 47.85 2.83
C VAL A 736 -35.57 48.48 2.71
N ARG A 737 -34.90 48.40 1.55
CA ARG A 737 -33.59 49.04 1.31
C ARG A 737 -33.66 50.52 0.93
N ARG A 738 -34.81 50.99 0.47
CA ARG A 738 -35.00 52.40 0.04
C ARG A 738 -35.37 53.32 1.21
N LEU A 739 -35.64 52.73 2.38
CA LEU A 739 -35.86 53.38 3.67
C LEU A 739 -34.58 53.30 4.49
#